data_AF-A0A438MZI2-F1
#
_entry.id   AF-A0A438MZI2-F1
#
_cell.length_a   1.000
_cell.length_b   1.000
_cell.length_c   1.000
_cell.angle_alpha   90.00
_cell.angle_beta   90.00
_cell.angle_gamma   90.00
#
_symmetry.space_group_name_H-M   'P 1'
#
loop_
_entity.id
_entity.type
_entity.pdbx_description
1 polymer ?
#
loop_
_entity_poly.entity_id
_entity_poly.type
_entity_poly.pdbx_seq_one_letter_code
_entity_poly.pdbx_strand_id
1 'polypeptide(L)'
;MAADARRLLEAAVAKREVPAIGAFVVDHHGEFLLRETCGTNNIDDPDASAFKPDTVLQMFSCTKLVTSIAALQLMELGALSLSDPVEKYVSQFSQLQVLDSFTIDGSGVSQPVLRQPKSRPTILQLLNHTAGFSYDFFNELTLQYRKHSGRSSAGYYSTGQWNDFDTPLVADPGTNYIYGTNTDWLGVVIQAASGMPLPEYIDKNILKPIGMSDSGAYPVPGRDRLFVHYKADDKLTGSEDFARNATDPEVWGGGAYLYSTMNDFAQLLSTLLNHGISPVTQKTILKPSTIREYLFTDHLHSHVDRTLLGEIRPSRVWNYGVDNALITTLDFVNPRKTSPHLPVRKTSAPVLSNPYTRKSSASKLAFPHLSRSNKGANGVHFRNGDSYRNGDRYSNRVYYRIGVYLPTDMEFDARDTGSWLAAMNSFALHSGDGVMQDPYDETVPGDAPPNSFLLHRRSARLLDVQRRDQRFYATKKNSPLAEKLSVNADRLWNDIQETAKWSAPSDGGVTRLSADENDKMVRDWFKDQILSLGGSYKVNATGTQIAVFEGQDNSIPPIAMGSHLDTVVKGGKFDGILGVLGGLEVIRSMKELKIKPHAPVALFNWTNEEGARFFPPLGSSCVYAGQAKVEDAHASTSNDGSPETMGNALAKIGYIGDGPNTFKEFPISAHFELHVEQAVSLEKGGKAVGWATCWPGMTWYDIFFTGDDGHATTYPMYGRRDAAVGLGKLIAEIDKVALSKNGYTTVTSLRSGPFGAGSIQSTSKVTFGIVHKEEKGLLEMADIILERAATIAAAHGLEWSSDRIMHLLPGKFWQEAIDCVEAGCGDMGMETMTMTAHDSTMTQLLVPTAMVLARSKNGWSHCAKEWTSKEDCAAGTLALGRAVLNFDEKLKGKSAANKVFS
;
A
#
# COMPACT_ATOMS: atom_id res chain seq x y z
N MET A 1 -7.09 -20.34 -18.21
CA MET A 1 -8.01 -19.75 -17.21
C MET A 1 -8.79 -20.81 -16.46
N ALA A 2 -9.87 -21.42 -17.00
CA ALA A 2 -10.65 -22.43 -16.26
C ALA A 2 -9.81 -23.63 -15.78
N ALA A 3 -8.91 -24.15 -16.63
CA ALA A 3 -7.99 -25.23 -16.25
C ALA A 3 -6.98 -24.84 -15.15
N ASP A 4 -6.53 -23.58 -15.14
CA ASP A 4 -5.57 -23.08 -14.16
C ASP A 4 -6.28 -22.77 -12.83
N ALA A 5 -7.45 -22.14 -12.90
CA ALA A 5 -8.39 -21.93 -11.80
C ALA A 5 -8.68 -23.25 -11.09
N ARG A 6 -9.13 -24.25 -11.84
CA ARG A 6 -9.43 -25.58 -11.32
C ARG A 6 -8.24 -26.22 -10.63
N ARG A 7 -7.03 -26.14 -11.21
CA ARG A 7 -5.82 -26.68 -10.59
C ARG A 7 -5.52 -26.02 -9.23
N LEU A 8 -5.73 -24.71 -9.10
CA LEU A 8 -5.56 -23.99 -7.83
C LEU A 8 -6.59 -24.40 -6.79
N LEU A 9 -7.86 -24.52 -7.20
CA LEU A 9 -8.95 -24.98 -6.33
C LEU A 9 -8.70 -26.41 -5.82
N GLU A 10 -8.30 -27.30 -6.72
CA GLU A 10 -7.96 -28.70 -6.42
C GLU A 10 -6.77 -28.79 -5.46
N ALA A 11 -5.75 -27.94 -5.62
CA ALA A 11 -4.60 -27.93 -4.73
C ALA A 11 -4.96 -27.52 -3.29
N ALA A 12 -5.81 -26.51 -3.11
CA ALA A 12 -6.24 -26.05 -1.78
C ALA A 12 -7.07 -27.12 -1.05
N VAL A 13 -7.98 -27.77 -1.77
CA VAL A 13 -8.78 -28.89 -1.25
C VAL A 13 -7.91 -30.11 -0.94
N ALA A 14 -6.98 -30.48 -1.83
CA ALA A 14 -6.10 -31.64 -1.65
C ALA A 14 -5.20 -31.50 -0.42
N LYS A 15 -4.76 -30.28 -0.10
CA LYS A 15 -4.00 -29.97 1.12
C LYS A 15 -4.88 -29.91 2.39
N ARG A 16 -6.20 -30.09 2.26
CA ARG A 16 -7.20 -29.94 3.34
C ARG A 16 -7.12 -28.56 4.02
N GLU A 17 -6.77 -27.52 3.27
CA GLU A 17 -6.78 -26.15 3.77
C GLU A 17 -8.21 -25.56 3.80
N VAL A 18 -9.09 -26.09 2.93
CA VAL A 18 -10.53 -25.81 2.86
C VAL A 18 -11.29 -27.13 2.60
N PRO A 19 -12.55 -27.27 3.07
CA PRO A 19 -13.39 -28.45 2.81
C PRO A 19 -13.89 -28.50 1.37
N ALA A 20 -14.23 -27.33 0.83
CA ALA A 20 -14.69 -27.10 -0.51
C ALA A 20 -14.45 -25.63 -0.90
N ILE A 21 -14.41 -25.38 -2.20
CA ILE A 21 -14.23 -24.04 -2.77
C ILE A 21 -14.98 -23.91 -4.09
N GLY A 22 -15.58 -22.76 -4.32
CA GLY A 22 -16.29 -22.41 -5.56
C GLY A 22 -15.82 -21.08 -6.09
N ALA A 23 -15.67 -20.98 -7.41
CA ALA A 23 -15.32 -19.75 -8.09
C ALA A 23 -16.17 -19.60 -9.35
N PHE A 24 -16.71 -18.41 -9.55
CA PHE A 24 -17.45 -18.10 -10.77
C PHE A 24 -17.17 -16.69 -11.26
N VAL A 25 -17.39 -16.50 -12.56
CA VAL A 25 -17.40 -15.21 -13.25
C VAL A 25 -18.66 -15.18 -14.07
N VAL A 26 -19.46 -14.13 -13.90
CA VAL A 26 -20.73 -13.93 -14.60
C VAL A 26 -20.72 -12.55 -15.25
N ASP A 27 -21.24 -12.45 -16.46
CA ASP A 27 -21.42 -11.16 -17.14
C ASP A 27 -22.80 -10.53 -16.84
N HIS A 28 -23.05 -9.35 -17.40
CA HIS A 28 -24.32 -8.64 -17.25
C HIS A 28 -25.51 -9.30 -17.98
N HIS A 29 -25.28 -10.29 -18.84
CA HIS A 29 -26.33 -11.11 -19.43
C HIS A 29 -26.67 -12.34 -18.57
N GLY A 30 -25.95 -12.57 -17.47
CA GLY A 30 -26.12 -13.76 -16.63
C GLY A 30 -25.36 -14.99 -17.17
N GLU A 31 -24.51 -14.82 -18.17
CA GLU A 31 -23.71 -15.90 -18.74
C GLU A 31 -22.47 -16.16 -17.88
N PHE A 32 -22.23 -17.42 -17.54
CA PHE A 32 -21.05 -17.82 -16.78
C PHE A 32 -19.83 -17.92 -17.69
N LEU A 33 -18.85 -17.04 -17.48
CA LEU A 33 -17.53 -17.08 -18.12
C LEU A 33 -16.58 -18.07 -17.39
N LEU A 34 -16.83 -18.30 -16.11
CA LEU A 34 -16.19 -19.32 -15.28
C LEU A 34 -17.22 -19.83 -14.27
N ARG A 35 -17.25 -21.14 -14.01
CA ARG A 35 -18.08 -21.73 -12.95
C ARG A 35 -17.48 -23.05 -12.52
N GLU A 36 -16.60 -23.00 -11.52
CA GLU A 36 -15.84 -24.16 -11.04
C GLU A 36 -16.11 -24.38 -9.56
N THR A 37 -16.21 -25.65 -9.17
CA THR A 37 -16.29 -26.07 -7.76
C THR A 37 -15.33 -27.24 -7.51
N CYS A 38 -14.82 -27.34 -6.29
CA CYS A 38 -13.96 -28.43 -5.86
C CYS A 38 -14.22 -28.77 -4.37
N GLY A 39 -13.99 -30.02 -3.99
CA GLY A 39 -14.18 -30.51 -2.61
C GLY A 39 -15.54 -31.12 -2.34
N THR A 40 -15.83 -31.35 -1.06
CA THR A 40 -17.04 -32.04 -0.58
C THR A 40 -17.80 -31.17 0.40
N ASN A 41 -19.10 -31.45 0.52
CA ASN A 41 -19.98 -30.72 1.43
C ASN A 41 -19.66 -30.97 2.91
N ASN A 42 -18.94 -32.05 3.22
CA ASN A 42 -18.42 -32.34 4.53
C ASN A 42 -17.06 -33.07 4.44
N ILE A 43 -16.00 -32.46 4.97
CA ILE A 43 -14.64 -33.03 4.93
C ILE A 43 -14.42 -34.22 5.88
N ASP A 44 -15.29 -34.40 6.87
CA ASP A 44 -15.21 -35.50 7.84
C ASP A 44 -15.95 -36.75 7.41
N ASP A 45 -16.84 -36.62 6.42
CA ASP A 45 -17.64 -37.72 5.90
C ASP A 45 -17.04 -38.18 4.55
N PRO A 46 -16.47 -39.39 4.49
CA PRO A 46 -15.90 -39.91 3.25
C PRO A 46 -16.96 -40.16 2.16
N ASP A 47 -18.24 -40.27 2.54
CA ASP A 47 -19.38 -40.45 1.64
C ASP A 47 -20.09 -39.11 1.33
N ALA A 48 -19.51 -37.98 1.75
CA ALA A 48 -20.09 -36.66 1.54
C ALA A 48 -20.26 -36.35 0.04
N SER A 49 -21.40 -35.74 -0.28
CA SER A 49 -21.66 -35.25 -1.62
C SER A 49 -20.64 -34.21 -2.06
N ALA A 50 -20.28 -34.23 -3.34
CA ALA A 50 -19.41 -33.22 -3.94
C ALA A 50 -20.03 -31.82 -3.82
N PHE A 51 -19.18 -30.81 -3.62
CA PHE A 51 -19.60 -29.42 -3.64
C PHE A 51 -19.93 -28.98 -5.07
N LYS A 52 -21.16 -28.50 -5.27
CA LYS A 52 -21.72 -28.12 -6.58
C LYS A 52 -22.16 -26.66 -6.58
N PRO A 53 -22.32 -26.02 -7.75
CA PRO A 53 -22.84 -24.66 -7.85
C PRO A 53 -24.21 -24.43 -7.21
N ASP A 54 -25.02 -25.48 -7.06
CA ASP A 54 -26.34 -25.46 -6.43
C ASP A 54 -26.35 -26.02 -5.00
N THR A 55 -25.18 -26.31 -4.42
CA THR A 55 -25.07 -26.59 -2.98
C THR A 55 -25.45 -25.31 -2.21
N VAL A 56 -26.32 -25.44 -1.22
CA VAL A 56 -26.74 -24.35 -0.34
C VAL A 56 -25.64 -24.06 0.69
N LEU A 57 -25.31 -22.79 0.87
CA LEU A 57 -24.30 -22.31 1.80
C LEU A 57 -24.79 -21.07 2.57
N GLN A 58 -24.29 -20.89 3.79
CA GLN A 58 -24.48 -19.64 4.52
C GLN A 58 -23.63 -18.55 3.87
N MET A 59 -24.24 -17.41 3.54
CA MET A 59 -23.57 -16.32 2.83
C MET A 59 -22.81 -15.35 3.75
N PHE A 60 -23.00 -15.45 5.08
CA PHE A 60 -22.40 -14.55 6.08
C PHE A 60 -22.45 -13.08 5.62
N SER A 61 -21.32 -12.38 5.63
CA SER A 61 -21.20 -10.98 5.26
C SER A 61 -21.59 -10.64 3.82
N CYS A 62 -21.71 -11.61 2.90
CA CYS A 62 -22.30 -11.34 1.58
C CYS A 62 -23.78 -10.94 1.67
N THR A 63 -24.44 -11.21 2.81
CA THR A 63 -25.81 -10.76 3.11
C THR A 63 -25.94 -9.23 3.08
N LYS A 64 -24.88 -8.49 3.43
CA LYS A 64 -24.91 -7.03 3.54
C LYS A 64 -25.36 -6.36 2.24
N LEU A 65 -24.94 -6.88 1.08
CA LEU A 65 -25.42 -6.40 -0.22
C LEU A 65 -26.96 -6.42 -0.30
N VAL A 66 -27.57 -7.54 0.05
CA VAL A 66 -29.02 -7.71 -0.10
C VAL A 66 -29.77 -6.80 0.86
N THR A 67 -29.24 -6.63 2.08
CA THR A 67 -29.73 -5.65 3.05
C THR A 67 -29.61 -4.22 2.53
N SER A 68 -28.48 -3.85 1.91
CA SER A 68 -28.28 -2.53 1.30
C SER A 68 -29.25 -2.27 0.15
N ILE A 69 -29.50 -3.27 -0.72
CA ILE A 69 -30.51 -3.18 -1.78
C ILE A 69 -31.90 -2.91 -1.18
N ALA A 70 -32.27 -3.62 -0.11
CA ALA A 70 -33.57 -3.41 0.54
C ALA A 70 -33.72 -1.99 1.13
N ALA A 71 -32.67 -1.45 1.75
CA ALA A 71 -32.67 -0.07 2.23
C ALA A 71 -32.83 0.94 1.07
N LEU A 72 -32.14 0.72 -0.05
CA LEU A 72 -32.24 1.57 -1.23
C LEU A 72 -33.61 1.44 -1.93
N GLN A 73 -34.24 0.26 -1.95
CA GLN A 73 -35.62 0.12 -2.41
C GLN A 73 -36.59 0.96 -1.56
N LEU A 74 -36.45 0.90 -0.24
CA LEU A 74 -37.27 1.72 0.66
C LEU A 74 -37.00 3.23 0.50
N MET A 75 -35.77 3.62 0.19
CA MET A 75 -35.43 4.99 -0.20
C MET A 75 -36.14 5.40 -1.49
N GLU A 76 -36.11 4.56 -2.53
CA GLU A 76 -36.81 4.83 -3.79
C GLU A 76 -38.34 4.95 -3.62
N LEU A 77 -38.90 4.23 -2.65
CA LEU A 77 -40.31 4.28 -2.27
C LEU A 77 -40.64 5.49 -1.36
N GLY A 78 -39.63 6.24 -0.91
CA GLY A 78 -39.80 7.35 0.04
C GLY A 78 -40.15 6.91 1.46
N ALA A 79 -40.02 5.61 1.77
CA ALA A 79 -40.28 5.05 3.10
C ALA A 79 -39.16 5.36 4.10
N LEU A 80 -37.95 5.65 3.60
CA LEU A 80 -36.84 6.19 4.39
C LEU A 80 -36.00 7.19 3.60
N SER A 81 -35.21 8.00 4.32
CA SER A 81 -34.13 8.83 3.75
C SER A 81 -32.78 8.38 4.31
N LEU A 82 -31.74 8.37 3.47
CA LEU A 82 -30.39 8.03 3.93
C LEU A 82 -29.84 9.04 4.96
N SER A 83 -30.37 10.26 4.95
CA SER A 83 -30.04 11.30 5.94
C SER A 83 -30.84 11.22 7.24
N ASP A 84 -31.85 10.34 7.32
CA ASP A 84 -32.64 10.20 8.53
C ASP A 84 -31.75 9.72 9.69
N PRO A 85 -31.96 10.25 10.91
CA PRO A 85 -31.34 9.70 12.09
C PRO A 85 -31.91 8.31 12.37
N VAL A 86 -31.07 7.35 12.77
CA VAL A 86 -31.48 5.95 12.96
C VAL A 86 -32.59 5.82 14.02
N GLU A 87 -32.54 6.64 15.08
CA GLU A 87 -33.52 6.66 16.17
C GLU A 87 -34.96 6.97 15.72
N LYS A 88 -35.15 7.54 14.53
CA LYS A 88 -36.48 7.74 13.92
C LYS A 88 -37.20 6.40 13.72
N TYR A 89 -36.45 5.34 13.43
CA TYR A 89 -36.97 4.00 13.17
C TYR A 89 -36.74 3.07 14.37
N VAL A 90 -35.66 3.28 15.12
CA VAL A 90 -35.21 2.38 16.19
C VAL A 90 -34.91 3.18 17.46
N SER A 91 -35.92 3.38 18.30
CA SER A 91 -35.85 4.26 19.48
C SER A 91 -34.68 3.95 20.44
N GLN A 92 -34.24 2.69 20.48
CA GLN A 92 -33.11 2.20 21.29
C GLN A 92 -31.80 2.92 20.96
N PHE A 93 -31.64 3.44 19.74
CA PHE A 93 -30.45 4.20 19.34
C PHE A 93 -30.21 5.46 20.18
N SER A 94 -31.28 6.06 20.71
CA SER A 94 -31.20 7.28 21.53
C SER A 94 -30.45 7.07 22.85
N GLN A 95 -30.30 5.81 23.29
CA GLN A 95 -29.64 5.44 24.55
C GLN A 95 -28.18 5.01 24.36
N LEU A 96 -27.71 4.90 23.11
CA LEU A 96 -26.36 4.42 22.84
C LEU A 96 -25.31 5.47 23.20
N GLN A 97 -24.28 4.99 23.90
CA GLN A 97 -23.12 5.78 24.32
C GLN A 97 -21.87 5.33 23.57
N VAL A 98 -20.87 6.20 23.53
CA VAL A 98 -19.51 5.86 23.06
C VAL A 98 -18.70 5.35 24.25
N LEU A 99 -18.11 4.17 24.08
CA LEU A 99 -17.16 3.55 24.99
C LEU A 99 -15.75 4.02 24.65
N ASP A 100 -15.21 4.93 25.46
CA ASP A 100 -13.87 5.50 25.23
C ASP A 100 -12.76 4.59 25.79
N SER A 101 -12.96 4.02 26.98
CA SER A 101 -11.94 3.20 27.67
C SER A 101 -12.53 2.42 28.85
N PHE A 102 -11.67 1.70 29.57
CA PHE A 102 -11.94 1.15 30.89
C PHE A 102 -11.03 1.78 31.93
N THR A 103 -11.52 1.98 33.15
CA THR A 103 -10.74 2.44 34.30
C THR A 103 -10.85 1.45 35.45
N ILE A 104 -9.80 1.35 36.27
CA ILE A 104 -9.83 0.51 37.46
C ILE A 104 -10.29 1.36 38.63
N ASP A 105 -11.40 1.00 39.25
CA ASP A 105 -11.89 1.69 40.45
C ASP A 105 -11.03 1.34 41.68
N GLY A 106 -11.28 2.02 42.81
CA GLY A 106 -10.54 1.81 44.06
C GLY A 106 -10.68 0.40 44.66
N SER A 107 -11.54 -0.45 44.10
CA SER A 107 -11.71 -1.86 44.49
C SER A 107 -10.99 -2.85 43.55
N GLY A 108 -10.31 -2.36 42.51
CA GLY A 108 -9.62 -3.18 41.52
C GLY A 108 -10.53 -3.69 40.39
N VAL A 109 -11.78 -3.22 40.31
CA VAL A 109 -12.74 -3.64 39.28
C VAL A 109 -12.67 -2.71 38.08
N SER A 110 -12.63 -3.29 36.88
CA SER A 110 -12.63 -2.56 35.61
C SER A 110 -14.03 -2.02 35.29
N GLN A 111 -14.16 -0.70 35.18
CA GLN A 111 -15.38 0.04 34.92
C GLN A 111 -15.33 0.72 33.54
N PRO A 112 -16.37 0.63 32.70
CA PRO A 112 -16.40 1.28 31.41
C PRO A 112 -16.54 2.80 31.54
N VAL A 113 -15.80 3.54 30.72
CA VAL A 113 -15.93 5.00 30.58
C VAL A 113 -16.80 5.27 29.36
N LEU A 114 -18.06 5.65 29.62
CA LEU A 114 -19.06 5.95 28.61
C LEU A 114 -19.30 7.46 28.50
N ARG A 115 -19.51 7.94 27.28
CA ARG A 115 -19.93 9.31 27.01
C ARG A 115 -21.02 9.37 25.95
N GLN A 116 -21.71 10.51 25.88
CA GLN A 116 -22.67 10.74 24.81
C GLN A 116 -21.94 10.89 23.45
N PRO A 117 -22.53 10.37 22.36
CA PRO A 117 -21.98 10.58 21.02
C PRO A 117 -22.12 12.06 20.63
N LYS A 118 -21.16 12.57 19.84
CA LYS A 118 -21.14 13.96 19.38
C LYS A 118 -22.19 14.28 18.31
N SER A 119 -22.73 13.25 17.67
CA SER A 119 -23.71 13.34 16.59
C SER A 119 -24.69 12.17 16.67
N ARG A 120 -25.85 12.33 16.04
CA ARG A 120 -26.80 11.22 15.88
C ARG A 120 -26.41 10.42 14.63
N PRO A 121 -26.30 9.09 14.71
CA PRO A 121 -25.99 8.26 13.56
C PRO A 121 -27.14 8.32 12.54
N THR A 122 -26.81 8.29 11.25
CA THR A 122 -27.77 8.28 10.14
C THR A 122 -27.86 6.92 9.44
N ILE A 123 -28.90 6.73 8.61
CA ILE A 123 -29.03 5.51 7.79
C ILE A 123 -27.83 5.33 6.84
N LEU A 124 -27.33 6.42 6.24
CA LEU A 124 -26.13 6.37 5.40
C LEU A 124 -24.90 5.87 6.19
N GLN A 125 -24.78 6.27 7.46
CA GLN A 125 -23.68 5.86 8.32
C GLN A 125 -23.76 4.38 8.72
N LEU A 126 -24.98 3.82 8.80
CA LEU A 126 -25.14 2.36 8.92
C LEU A 126 -24.74 1.63 7.64
N LEU A 127 -25.11 2.16 6.47
CA LEU A 127 -24.76 1.59 5.17
C LEU A 127 -23.26 1.56 4.93
N ASN A 128 -22.53 2.62 5.31
CA ASN A 128 -21.09 2.74 5.06
C ASN A 128 -20.19 2.45 6.27
N HIS A 129 -20.73 1.79 7.31
CA HIS A 129 -19.96 1.37 8.48
C HIS A 129 -19.30 2.52 9.27
N THR A 130 -19.84 3.74 9.20
CA THR A 130 -19.35 4.90 9.96
C THR A 130 -20.22 5.27 11.16
N ALA A 131 -21.20 4.44 11.53
CA ALA A 131 -22.07 4.72 12.67
C ALA A 131 -21.39 4.52 14.03
N GLY A 132 -20.21 3.87 14.06
CA GLY A 132 -19.39 3.70 15.26
C GLY A 132 -19.46 2.32 15.93
N PHE A 133 -20.13 1.33 15.34
CA PHE A 133 -20.21 -0.03 15.90
C PHE A 133 -19.04 -0.92 15.47
N SER A 134 -18.59 -1.78 16.38
CA SER A 134 -17.68 -2.89 16.12
C SER A 134 -18.32 -4.24 16.45
N TYR A 135 -17.74 -5.34 15.95
CA TYR A 135 -18.00 -6.67 16.49
C TYR A 135 -17.10 -6.94 17.69
N ASP A 136 -17.60 -7.60 18.74
CA ASP A 136 -16.81 -7.90 19.94
C ASP A 136 -15.61 -8.83 19.69
N PHE A 137 -15.67 -9.67 18.67
CA PHE A 137 -14.58 -10.55 18.30
C PHE A 137 -13.49 -9.82 17.48
N PHE A 138 -13.74 -8.56 17.07
CA PHE A 138 -12.75 -7.67 16.45
C PHE A 138 -12.26 -6.55 17.37
N ASN A 139 -12.99 -6.23 18.44
CA ASN A 139 -12.68 -5.09 19.30
C ASN A 139 -12.70 -5.47 20.79
N GLU A 140 -11.52 -5.40 21.40
CA GLU A 140 -11.32 -5.81 22.80
C GLU A 140 -12.17 -5.00 23.78
N LEU A 141 -12.37 -3.69 23.56
CA LEU A 141 -13.19 -2.86 24.43
C LEU A 141 -14.65 -3.33 24.44
N THR A 142 -15.21 -3.64 23.28
CA THR A 142 -16.58 -4.20 23.21
C THR A 142 -16.69 -5.59 23.82
N LEU A 143 -15.67 -6.45 23.69
CA LEU A 143 -15.64 -7.74 24.38
C LEU A 143 -15.56 -7.59 25.89
N GLN A 144 -14.71 -6.69 26.38
CA GLN A 144 -14.60 -6.36 27.80
C GLN A 144 -15.93 -5.79 28.33
N TYR A 145 -16.61 -4.94 27.56
CA TYR A 145 -17.92 -4.38 27.92
C TYR A 145 -19.01 -5.43 28.05
N ARG A 146 -19.06 -6.39 27.12
CA ARG A 146 -20.00 -7.51 27.22
C ARG A 146 -19.76 -8.36 28.46
N LYS A 147 -18.49 -8.72 28.72
CA LYS A 147 -18.09 -9.46 29.93
C LYS A 147 -18.45 -8.70 31.21
N HIS A 148 -18.19 -7.39 31.24
CA HIS A 148 -18.57 -6.51 32.36
C HIS A 148 -20.09 -6.50 32.59
N SER A 149 -20.87 -6.52 31.51
CA SER A 149 -22.34 -6.56 31.55
C SER A 149 -22.93 -7.94 31.86
N GLY A 150 -22.10 -8.92 32.26
CA GLY A 150 -22.53 -10.29 32.53
C GLY A 150 -22.92 -11.10 31.29
N ARG A 151 -22.56 -10.62 30.08
CA ARG A 151 -22.89 -11.26 28.80
C ARG A 151 -21.67 -12.04 28.28
N SER A 152 -21.92 -13.19 27.65
CA SER A 152 -20.90 -13.91 26.87
C SER A 152 -20.56 -13.15 25.57
N SER A 153 -19.51 -13.60 24.85
CA SER A 153 -19.29 -13.16 23.46
C SER A 153 -20.58 -13.33 22.65
N ALA A 154 -20.93 -12.34 21.83
CA ALA A 154 -22.16 -12.43 21.06
C ALA A 154 -22.08 -13.58 20.05
N GLY A 155 -23.16 -14.34 20.02
CA GLY A 155 -23.44 -15.26 18.92
C GLY A 155 -24.09 -14.48 17.79
N TYR A 156 -23.33 -13.62 17.10
CA TYR A 156 -23.77 -12.81 15.93
C TYR A 156 -24.33 -13.61 14.75
N TYR A 157 -24.51 -14.90 14.98
CA TYR A 157 -24.58 -16.00 14.06
C TYR A 157 -25.61 -17.04 14.53
N SER A 158 -26.37 -16.80 15.60
CA SER A 158 -27.22 -17.86 16.19
C SER A 158 -28.51 -17.44 16.89
N THR A 159 -28.80 -16.17 17.16
CA THR A 159 -29.79 -15.90 18.24
C THR A 159 -30.94 -14.98 17.90
N GLY A 160 -30.82 -14.07 16.92
CA GLY A 160 -31.85 -13.05 16.72
C GLY A 160 -32.31 -12.39 18.03
N GLN A 161 -31.44 -12.30 19.04
CA GLN A 161 -31.72 -11.72 20.34
C GLN A 161 -31.21 -10.28 20.34
N TRP A 162 -31.99 -9.39 20.94
CA TRP A 162 -31.61 -7.97 21.02
C TRP A 162 -30.26 -7.74 21.70
N ASN A 163 -29.95 -8.55 22.71
CA ASN A 163 -28.73 -8.44 23.51
C ASN A 163 -27.43 -8.68 22.71
N ASP A 164 -27.50 -9.30 21.53
CA ASP A 164 -26.32 -9.54 20.69
C ASP A 164 -25.96 -8.35 19.79
N PHE A 165 -26.91 -7.45 19.54
CA PHE A 165 -26.70 -6.22 18.77
C PHE A 165 -26.60 -4.97 19.65
N ASP A 166 -27.07 -5.06 20.90
CA ASP A 166 -27.02 -4.01 21.92
C ASP A 166 -25.60 -3.85 22.51
N THR A 167 -24.75 -3.12 21.79
CA THR A 167 -23.39 -2.77 22.19
C THR A 167 -23.16 -1.26 22.06
N PRO A 168 -22.34 -0.65 22.93
CA PRO A 168 -21.98 0.76 22.79
C PRO A 168 -21.19 1.00 21.49
N LEU A 169 -21.19 2.26 21.05
CA LEU A 169 -20.32 2.71 19.97
C LEU A 169 -18.87 2.74 20.48
N VAL A 170 -17.90 2.54 19.59
CA VAL A 170 -16.46 2.71 19.91
C VAL A 170 -15.85 3.95 19.27
N ALA A 171 -16.63 4.67 18.47
CA ALA A 171 -16.28 5.97 17.92
C ALA A 171 -17.54 6.84 17.76
N ASP A 172 -17.33 8.14 17.57
CA ASP A 172 -18.43 9.04 17.24
C ASP A 172 -18.96 8.75 15.81
N PRO A 173 -20.28 8.81 15.57
CA PRO A 173 -20.83 8.61 14.24
C PRO A 173 -20.24 9.60 13.21
N GLY A 174 -19.72 9.06 12.11
CA GLY A 174 -19.11 9.79 11.01
C GLY A 174 -17.62 10.09 11.19
N THR A 175 -16.97 9.67 12.28
CA THR A 175 -15.53 9.95 12.48
C THR A 175 -14.63 8.83 12.01
N ASN A 176 -15.06 7.56 12.10
CA ASN A 176 -14.25 6.39 11.80
C ASN A 176 -15.06 5.40 10.95
N TYR A 177 -14.40 4.74 10.01
CA TYR A 177 -14.91 3.51 9.43
C TYR A 177 -14.61 2.34 10.38
N ILE A 178 -15.64 1.62 10.83
CA ILE A 178 -15.48 0.46 11.73
C ILE A 178 -16.38 -0.67 11.25
N TYR A 179 -15.75 -1.80 10.88
CA TYR A 179 -16.50 -3.00 10.52
C TYR A 179 -17.16 -3.64 11.75
N GLY A 180 -18.48 -3.75 11.74
CA GLY A 180 -19.28 -4.05 12.94
C GLY A 180 -20.75 -4.29 12.63
N THR A 181 -21.59 -4.26 13.68
CA THR A 181 -23.04 -4.54 13.64
C THR A 181 -23.89 -3.47 12.93
N ASN A 182 -23.28 -2.56 12.17
CA ASN A 182 -23.97 -1.47 11.45
C ASN A 182 -25.08 -2.00 10.53
N THR A 183 -24.78 -3.02 9.70
CA THR A 183 -25.78 -3.63 8.81
C THR A 183 -26.84 -4.45 9.56
N ASP A 184 -26.52 -4.93 10.76
CA ASP A 184 -27.50 -5.60 11.62
C ASP A 184 -28.59 -4.62 12.05
N TRP A 185 -28.19 -3.44 12.52
CA TRP A 185 -29.10 -2.32 12.80
C TRP A 185 -29.82 -1.81 11.55
N LEU A 186 -29.20 -1.82 10.38
CA LEU A 186 -29.88 -1.49 9.12
C LEU A 186 -31.03 -2.47 8.82
N GLY A 187 -30.83 -3.75 9.13
CA GLY A 187 -31.89 -4.76 9.06
C GLY A 187 -33.09 -4.43 9.94
N VAL A 188 -32.85 -3.90 11.14
CA VAL A 188 -33.91 -3.42 12.05
C VAL A 188 -34.64 -2.21 11.47
N VAL A 189 -33.90 -1.24 10.91
CA VAL A 189 -34.49 -0.07 10.25
C VAL A 189 -35.40 -0.50 9.09
N ILE A 190 -34.97 -1.44 8.26
CA ILE A 190 -35.76 -1.96 7.14
C ILE A 190 -37.08 -2.57 7.64
N GLN A 191 -37.04 -3.33 8.74
CA GLN A 191 -38.25 -3.90 9.34
C GLN A 191 -39.21 -2.82 9.83
N ALA A 192 -38.70 -1.82 10.54
CA ALA A 192 -39.52 -0.71 11.02
C ALA A 192 -40.11 0.14 9.88
N ALA A 193 -39.33 0.41 8.83
CA ALA A 193 -39.75 1.22 7.69
C ALA A 193 -40.71 0.47 6.75
N SER A 194 -40.58 -0.85 6.62
CA SER A 194 -41.43 -1.66 5.73
C SER A 194 -42.67 -2.26 6.42
N GLY A 195 -42.63 -2.41 7.74
CA GLY A 195 -43.64 -3.18 8.50
C GLY A 195 -43.58 -4.69 8.26
N MET A 196 -42.51 -5.20 7.63
CA MET A 196 -42.32 -6.63 7.34
C MET A 196 -41.05 -7.15 8.03
N PRO A 197 -41.01 -8.42 8.47
CA PRO A 197 -39.75 -9.07 8.83
C PRO A 197 -38.73 -8.99 7.69
N LEU A 198 -37.45 -8.79 8.03
CA LEU A 198 -36.39 -8.55 7.04
C LEU A 198 -36.31 -9.66 5.97
N PRO A 199 -36.34 -10.97 6.32
CA PRO A 199 -36.34 -12.02 5.32
C PRO A 199 -37.55 -12.00 4.40
N GLU A 200 -38.74 -11.68 4.92
CA GLU A 200 -39.96 -11.63 4.11
C GLU A 200 -39.91 -10.46 3.11
N TYR A 201 -39.41 -9.31 3.54
CA TYR A 201 -39.21 -8.17 2.64
C TYR A 201 -38.23 -8.52 1.52
N ILE A 202 -37.09 -9.11 1.87
CA ILE A 202 -36.03 -9.45 0.92
C ILE A 202 -36.49 -10.57 -0.04
N ASP A 203 -37.14 -11.61 0.46
CA ASP A 203 -37.70 -12.69 -0.36
C ASP A 203 -38.71 -12.16 -1.39
N LYS A 204 -39.67 -11.34 -0.93
CA LYS A 204 -40.74 -10.79 -1.76
C LYS A 204 -40.23 -9.77 -2.80
N ASN A 205 -39.32 -8.88 -2.43
CA ASN A 205 -38.97 -7.70 -3.22
C ASN A 205 -37.61 -7.82 -3.95
N ILE A 206 -36.79 -8.82 -3.61
CA ILE A 206 -35.47 -9.01 -4.23
C ILE A 206 -35.34 -10.44 -4.78
N LEU A 207 -35.38 -11.46 -3.93
CA LEU A 207 -35.02 -12.84 -4.31
C LEU A 207 -35.99 -13.44 -5.34
N LYS A 208 -37.29 -13.49 -5.02
CA LYS A 208 -38.32 -14.02 -5.94
C LYS A 208 -38.41 -13.24 -7.26
N PRO A 209 -38.38 -11.88 -7.26
CA PRO A 209 -38.39 -11.12 -8.51
C PRO A 209 -37.26 -11.48 -9.47
N ILE A 210 -36.06 -11.78 -8.98
CA ILE A 210 -34.89 -12.01 -9.86
C ILE A 210 -34.60 -13.48 -10.12
N GLY A 211 -35.32 -14.41 -9.47
CA GLY A 211 -35.21 -15.84 -9.72
C GLY A 211 -34.25 -16.60 -8.78
N MET A 212 -33.94 -16.04 -7.61
CA MET A 212 -33.12 -16.71 -6.59
C MET A 212 -33.96 -17.69 -5.76
N SER A 213 -34.34 -18.83 -6.36
CA SER A 213 -35.27 -19.80 -5.77
C SER A 213 -34.65 -20.72 -4.69
N ASP A 214 -33.33 -20.81 -4.65
CA ASP A 214 -32.57 -21.60 -3.67
C ASP A 214 -31.96 -20.72 -2.55
N SER A 215 -32.51 -19.52 -2.36
CA SER A 215 -32.04 -18.52 -1.41
C SER A 215 -33.12 -18.09 -0.42
N GLY A 216 -32.74 -17.84 0.83
CA GLY A 216 -33.67 -17.41 1.87
C GLY A 216 -33.07 -17.42 3.27
N ALA A 217 -33.88 -17.13 4.28
CA ALA A 217 -33.47 -17.20 5.68
C ALA A 217 -33.28 -18.63 6.21
N TYR A 218 -33.77 -19.64 5.50
CA TYR A 218 -33.57 -21.03 5.86
C TYR A 218 -33.08 -21.82 4.65
N PRO A 219 -32.30 -22.89 4.86
CA PRO A 219 -31.89 -23.77 3.77
C PRO A 219 -33.12 -24.37 3.08
N VAL A 220 -33.07 -24.47 1.75
CA VAL A 220 -34.16 -25.08 0.97
C VAL A 220 -34.19 -26.60 1.22
N PRO A 221 -35.34 -27.19 1.62
CA PRO A 221 -35.46 -28.62 1.86
C PRO A 221 -35.07 -29.46 0.63
N GLY A 222 -34.33 -30.55 0.86
CA GLY A 222 -33.92 -31.49 -0.19
C GLY A 222 -32.71 -31.04 -1.04
N ARG A 223 -32.10 -29.89 -0.73
CA ARG A 223 -30.83 -29.46 -1.32
C ARG A 223 -29.64 -29.94 -0.49
N ASP A 224 -28.57 -30.27 -1.20
CA ASP A 224 -27.24 -30.48 -0.62
C ASP A 224 -26.81 -29.20 0.11
N ARG A 225 -26.24 -29.33 1.32
CA ARG A 225 -25.76 -28.20 2.14
C ARG A 225 -24.27 -28.34 2.40
N LEU A 226 -23.52 -27.26 2.22
CA LEU A 226 -22.13 -27.17 2.68
C LEU A 226 -22.12 -26.98 4.21
N PHE A 227 -21.49 -27.91 4.92
CA PHE A 227 -21.36 -27.83 6.37
C PHE A 227 -20.40 -26.70 6.73
N VAL A 228 -20.57 -26.15 7.92
CA VAL A 228 -19.63 -25.15 8.39
C VAL A 228 -18.46 -25.86 9.05
N HIS A 229 -17.31 -25.82 8.38
CA HIS A 229 -16.08 -26.40 8.91
C HIS A 229 -15.35 -25.41 9.78
N TYR A 230 -14.77 -25.88 10.88
CA TYR A 230 -13.87 -25.13 11.72
C TYR A 230 -12.58 -25.88 12.05
N LYS A 231 -11.48 -25.16 12.34
CA LYS A 231 -10.20 -25.79 12.71
C LYS A 231 -10.14 -26.00 14.21
N ALA A 232 -10.14 -27.26 14.62
CA ALA A 232 -9.93 -27.72 15.99
C ALA A 232 -8.72 -28.68 16.00
N ASP A 233 -7.77 -28.49 16.92
CA ASP A 233 -6.54 -29.30 17.05
C ASP A 233 -5.80 -29.52 15.72
N ASP A 234 -5.62 -28.44 14.99
CA ASP A 234 -5.03 -28.41 13.64
C ASP A 234 -5.75 -29.17 12.53
N LYS A 235 -6.95 -29.70 12.80
CA LYS A 235 -7.80 -30.41 11.85
C LYS A 235 -9.05 -29.61 11.49
N LEU A 236 -9.39 -29.54 10.20
CA LEU A 236 -10.70 -29.08 9.76
C LEU A 236 -11.79 -30.09 10.14
N THR A 237 -12.78 -29.63 10.89
CA THR A 237 -13.89 -30.43 11.38
C THR A 237 -15.22 -29.76 11.01
N GLY A 238 -16.16 -30.50 10.44
CA GLY A 238 -17.50 -30.04 10.06
C GLY A 238 -18.44 -29.96 11.25
N SER A 239 -19.25 -28.90 11.29
CA SER A 239 -20.35 -28.75 12.24
C SER A 239 -21.69 -28.92 11.53
N GLU A 240 -22.41 -29.98 11.88
CA GLU A 240 -23.79 -30.22 11.42
C GLU A 240 -24.78 -29.25 12.10
N ASP A 241 -24.60 -29.06 13.41
CA ASP A 241 -25.42 -28.24 14.33
C ASP A 241 -25.27 -26.73 14.15
N PHE A 242 -24.51 -26.29 13.14
CA PHE A 242 -24.34 -24.88 12.84
C PHE A 242 -25.51 -24.31 12.03
N ALA A 243 -26.74 -24.60 12.47
CA ALA A 243 -27.96 -23.94 12.00
C ALA A 243 -28.04 -22.58 12.69
N ARG A 244 -27.95 -21.49 11.91
CA ARG A 244 -27.59 -20.16 12.42
C ARG A 244 -28.75 -19.20 12.65
N ASN A 245 -29.89 -19.42 12.03
CA ASN A 245 -31.05 -18.58 12.28
C ASN A 245 -31.97 -19.31 13.26
N ALA A 246 -32.35 -18.61 14.34
CA ALA A 246 -33.39 -19.10 15.22
C ALA A 246 -34.67 -19.38 14.41
N THR A 247 -35.42 -20.40 14.80
CA THR A 247 -36.73 -20.67 14.21
C THR A 247 -37.73 -19.54 14.48
N ASP A 248 -37.52 -18.77 15.55
CA ASP A 248 -38.31 -17.60 15.92
C ASP A 248 -37.40 -16.54 16.59
N PRO A 249 -36.70 -15.69 15.81
CA PRO A 249 -35.82 -14.66 16.37
C PRO A 249 -36.61 -13.47 16.91
N GLU A 250 -36.18 -12.90 18.04
CA GLU A 250 -36.72 -11.63 18.57
C GLU A 250 -36.47 -10.44 17.63
N VAL A 251 -35.40 -10.50 16.82
CA VAL A 251 -35.01 -9.50 15.84
C VAL A 251 -34.20 -10.11 14.69
N TRP A 252 -34.46 -9.66 13.46
CA TRP A 252 -33.64 -9.99 12.30
C TRP A 252 -32.53 -8.96 12.07
N GLY A 253 -31.28 -9.36 12.27
CA GLY A 253 -30.11 -8.60 11.83
C GLY A 253 -29.83 -8.79 10.34
N GLY A 254 -29.39 -7.74 9.66
CA GLY A 254 -29.04 -7.76 8.24
C GLY A 254 -27.62 -8.23 7.89
N GLY A 255 -26.79 -8.61 8.86
CA GLY A 255 -25.36 -8.83 8.64
C GLY A 255 -24.95 -10.23 8.16
N ALA A 256 -25.74 -11.29 8.43
CA ALA A 256 -25.32 -12.67 8.20
C ALA A 256 -26.42 -13.74 7.99
N TYR A 257 -27.70 -13.36 7.86
CA TYR A 257 -28.83 -14.31 7.93
C TYR A 257 -29.06 -15.14 6.65
N LEU A 258 -28.52 -14.76 5.49
CA LEU A 258 -28.91 -15.36 4.20
C LEU A 258 -28.24 -16.72 3.94
N TYR A 259 -29.04 -17.68 3.49
CA TYR A 259 -28.60 -18.87 2.75
C TYR A 259 -28.83 -18.65 1.25
N SER A 260 -27.90 -19.12 0.42
CA SER A 260 -27.99 -19.03 -1.05
C SER A 260 -27.15 -20.14 -1.68
N THR A 261 -27.19 -20.22 -3.00
CA THR A 261 -26.27 -21.02 -3.83
C THR A 261 -25.34 -20.12 -4.63
N MET A 262 -24.31 -20.69 -5.25
CA MET A 262 -23.43 -19.96 -6.18
C MET A 262 -24.22 -19.47 -7.41
N ASN A 263 -25.14 -20.30 -7.91
CA ASN A 263 -25.98 -19.94 -9.06
C ASN A 263 -26.92 -18.77 -8.73
N ASP A 264 -27.62 -18.80 -7.60
CA ASP A 264 -28.52 -17.73 -7.20
C ASP A 264 -27.78 -16.43 -6.96
N PHE A 265 -26.64 -16.49 -6.26
CA PHE A 265 -25.88 -15.28 -5.98
C PHE A 265 -25.32 -14.65 -7.27
N ALA A 266 -24.95 -15.45 -8.28
CA ALA A 266 -24.58 -14.94 -9.60
C ALA A 266 -25.74 -14.20 -10.30
N GLN A 267 -27.00 -14.62 -10.09
CA GLN A 267 -28.17 -13.89 -10.61
C GLN A 267 -28.31 -12.50 -9.98
N LEU A 268 -28.04 -12.39 -8.68
CA LEU A 268 -28.02 -11.09 -7.99
C LEU A 268 -26.96 -10.15 -8.59
N LEU A 269 -25.74 -10.65 -8.79
CA LEU A 269 -24.63 -9.87 -9.36
C LEU A 269 -24.90 -9.42 -10.79
N SER A 270 -25.32 -10.34 -11.65
CA SER A 270 -25.67 -10.02 -13.04
C SER A 270 -26.83 -9.04 -13.13
N THR A 271 -27.82 -9.13 -12.22
CA THR A 271 -28.89 -8.12 -12.10
C THR A 271 -28.34 -6.72 -11.80
N LEU A 272 -27.38 -6.59 -10.87
CA LEU A 272 -26.76 -5.30 -10.54
C LEU A 272 -25.90 -4.75 -11.68
N LEU A 273 -25.11 -5.62 -12.33
CA LEU A 273 -24.33 -5.29 -13.53
C LEU A 273 -25.24 -4.86 -14.69
N ASN A 274 -26.43 -5.44 -14.79
CA ASN A 274 -27.47 -5.08 -15.76
C ASN A 274 -28.40 -3.98 -15.24
N HIS A 275 -27.85 -2.99 -14.54
CA HIS A 275 -28.55 -1.78 -14.10
C HIS A 275 -29.82 -2.04 -13.28
N GLY A 276 -29.84 -3.13 -12.52
CA GLY A 276 -30.91 -3.47 -11.59
C GLY A 276 -32.02 -4.30 -12.22
N ILE A 277 -31.86 -4.72 -13.47
CA ILE A 277 -32.82 -5.52 -14.23
C ILE A 277 -32.30 -6.95 -14.32
N SER A 278 -33.06 -7.92 -13.81
CA SER A 278 -32.65 -9.33 -13.90
C SER A 278 -32.56 -9.75 -15.36
N PRO A 279 -31.40 -10.28 -15.81
CA PRO A 279 -31.28 -10.79 -17.18
C PRO A 279 -32.23 -11.98 -17.42
N VAL A 280 -32.60 -12.71 -16.38
CA VAL A 280 -33.46 -13.90 -16.44
C VAL A 280 -34.94 -13.53 -16.46
N THR A 281 -35.40 -12.76 -15.47
CA THR A 281 -36.84 -12.50 -15.27
C THR A 281 -37.31 -11.16 -15.84
N GLN A 282 -36.37 -10.30 -16.25
CA GLN A 282 -36.61 -8.92 -16.69
C GLN A 282 -37.30 -8.04 -15.62
N LYS A 283 -37.30 -8.47 -14.35
CA LYS A 283 -37.78 -7.68 -13.23
C LYS A 283 -36.70 -6.73 -12.74
N THR A 284 -37.13 -5.53 -12.38
CA THR A 284 -36.26 -4.49 -11.82
C THR A 284 -36.30 -4.51 -10.30
N ILE A 285 -35.15 -4.53 -9.64
CA ILE A 285 -35.04 -4.44 -8.18
C ILE A 285 -34.54 -3.07 -7.69
N LEU A 286 -33.84 -2.31 -8.53
CA LEU A 286 -33.41 -0.93 -8.26
C LEU A 286 -33.38 -0.14 -9.56
N LYS A 287 -33.56 1.19 -9.48
CA LYS A 287 -33.39 2.07 -10.64
C LYS A 287 -31.92 2.13 -11.06
N PRO A 288 -31.63 2.26 -12.36
CA PRO A 288 -30.28 2.47 -12.86
C PRO A 288 -29.54 3.66 -12.23
N SER A 289 -30.26 4.74 -11.90
CA SER A 289 -29.70 5.91 -11.20
C SER A 289 -29.26 5.54 -9.80
N THR A 290 -30.11 4.83 -9.05
CA THR A 290 -29.81 4.40 -7.67
C THR A 290 -28.58 3.49 -7.61
N ILE A 291 -28.45 2.55 -8.55
CA ILE A 291 -27.27 1.68 -8.61
C ILE A 291 -26.01 2.50 -8.88
N ARG A 292 -26.05 3.42 -9.83
CA ARG A 292 -24.88 4.25 -10.18
C ARG A 292 -24.48 5.18 -9.04
N GLU A 293 -25.46 5.90 -8.49
CA GLU A 293 -25.25 6.96 -7.50
C GLU A 293 -24.95 6.43 -6.11
N TYR A 294 -25.38 5.20 -5.80
CA TYR A 294 -25.24 4.63 -4.46
C TYR A 294 -24.45 3.32 -4.46
N LEU A 295 -24.83 2.32 -5.26
CA LEU A 295 -24.12 1.04 -5.23
C LEU A 295 -22.75 1.07 -5.91
N PHE A 296 -22.47 1.99 -6.85
CA PHE A 296 -21.15 2.09 -7.52
C PHE A 296 -20.44 3.46 -7.39
N THR A 297 -20.95 4.37 -6.54
CA THR A 297 -20.26 5.58 -6.06
C THR A 297 -19.79 5.53 -4.58
N ASP A 298 -18.56 5.96 -4.31
CA ASP A 298 -18.02 6.05 -2.94
C ASP A 298 -18.75 7.10 -2.07
N HIS A 299 -19.21 6.69 -0.89
CA HIS A 299 -19.87 7.55 0.10
C HIS A 299 -19.08 7.77 1.41
N LEU A 300 -17.81 7.37 1.51
CA LEU A 300 -17.00 7.72 2.67
C LEU A 300 -16.41 9.12 2.49
N HIS A 301 -16.85 10.05 3.34
CA HIS A 301 -16.28 11.38 3.33
C HIS A 301 -14.79 11.35 3.67
N SER A 302 -14.04 12.31 3.15
CA SER A 302 -12.59 12.34 3.27
C SER A 302 -12.06 12.63 4.68
N HIS A 303 -12.92 13.13 5.57
CA HIS A 303 -12.61 13.37 6.98
C HIS A 303 -12.79 12.14 7.87
N VAL A 304 -13.43 11.08 7.34
CA VAL A 304 -13.59 9.81 8.06
C VAL A 304 -12.21 9.16 8.16
N ASP A 305 -11.82 8.78 9.37
CA ASP A 305 -10.62 7.99 9.62
C ASP A 305 -10.80 6.58 9.04
N ARG A 306 -9.89 6.22 8.14
CA ARG A 306 -9.86 4.97 7.40
C ARG A 306 -8.74 4.06 7.84
N THR A 307 -8.11 4.31 8.99
CA THR A 307 -7.00 3.48 9.50
C THR A 307 -7.44 2.02 9.68
N LEU A 308 -8.71 1.80 10.08
CA LEU A 308 -9.31 0.47 10.22
C LEU A 308 -9.91 -0.05 8.88
N LEU A 309 -9.87 0.73 7.81
CA LEU A 309 -10.31 0.34 6.47
C LEU A 309 -9.25 -0.62 5.89
N GLY A 310 -9.48 -1.92 6.07
CA GLY A 310 -8.50 -2.97 5.77
C GLY A 310 -7.92 -3.68 6.99
N GLU A 311 -8.36 -3.34 8.21
CA GLU A 311 -8.00 -4.05 9.45
C GLU A 311 -8.69 -5.42 9.63
N ILE A 312 -9.43 -5.91 8.62
CA ILE A 312 -9.67 -7.36 8.50
C ILE A 312 -8.39 -8.00 7.92
N ARG A 313 -7.28 -7.89 8.65
CA ARG A 313 -6.15 -8.83 8.57
C ARG A 313 -6.21 -9.74 9.81
N PRO A 314 -5.80 -11.01 9.70
CA PRO A 314 -5.97 -11.98 10.78
C PRO A 314 -5.15 -11.54 11.99
N SER A 315 -5.81 -11.16 13.08
CA SER A 315 -5.14 -11.16 14.38
C SER A 315 -4.74 -12.61 14.69
N ARG A 316 -3.56 -12.82 15.28
CA ARG A 316 -2.97 -14.16 15.59
C ARG A 316 -3.83 -15.09 16.44
N VAL A 317 -5.03 -14.67 16.85
CA VAL A 317 -5.94 -15.43 17.71
C VAL A 317 -7.20 -15.92 16.98
N TRP A 318 -7.59 -15.35 15.82
CA TRP A 318 -8.88 -15.68 15.18
C TRP A 318 -8.81 -15.69 13.64
N ASN A 319 -8.73 -16.88 13.02
CA ASN A 319 -9.03 -17.06 11.60
C ASN A 319 -10.54 -17.31 11.42
N TYR A 320 -11.35 -16.25 11.34
CA TYR A 320 -12.68 -16.36 10.72
C TYR A 320 -12.58 -15.77 9.31
N GLY A 321 -12.94 -16.56 8.30
CA GLY A 321 -12.93 -16.12 6.90
C GLY A 321 -13.95 -15.02 6.64
N VAL A 322 -13.50 -13.86 6.18
CA VAL A 322 -14.28 -12.90 5.38
C VAL A 322 -13.32 -12.10 4.49
N ASP A 323 -12.86 -12.70 3.39
CA ASP A 323 -12.20 -11.95 2.32
C ASP A 323 -13.25 -11.64 1.24
N ASN A 324 -13.47 -10.35 1.01
CA ASN A 324 -14.31 -9.73 -0.03
C ASN A 324 -15.83 -9.77 0.23
N ALA A 325 -16.28 -8.89 1.12
CA ALA A 325 -17.61 -8.31 1.02
C ALA A 325 -17.73 -7.56 -0.32
N LEU A 326 -18.91 -7.70 -0.89
CA LEU A 326 -19.30 -7.20 -2.19
C LEU A 326 -18.95 -5.72 -2.37
N ILE A 327 -18.29 -5.39 -3.49
CA ILE A 327 -18.12 -4.00 -3.93
C ILE A 327 -19.50 -3.51 -4.37
N THR A 328 -20.26 -3.05 -3.38
CA THR A 328 -21.03 -1.84 -3.60
C THR A 328 -20.26 -0.75 -2.90
N THR A 329 -20.06 0.36 -3.56
CA THR A 329 -19.32 1.51 -3.05
C THR A 329 -19.99 2.21 -1.87
N LEU A 330 -21.16 1.73 -1.46
CA LEU A 330 -21.73 2.00 -0.14
C LEU A 330 -21.02 1.24 0.98
N ASP A 331 -20.33 0.13 0.72
CA ASP A 331 -19.53 -0.64 1.70
C ASP A 331 -18.02 -0.36 1.59
N PHE A 332 -17.47 0.00 0.42
CA PHE A 332 -16.05 0.34 0.26
C PHE A 332 -15.77 1.34 -0.88
N VAL A 333 -15.00 2.39 -0.58
CA VAL A 333 -14.48 3.38 -1.53
C VAL A 333 -13.64 2.73 -2.63
N ASN A 334 -13.87 3.13 -3.88
CA ASN A 334 -12.92 2.97 -4.96
C ASN A 334 -11.58 3.65 -4.59
N PRO A 335 -10.45 2.93 -4.44
CA PRO A 335 -9.18 3.49 -3.96
C PRO A 335 -8.58 4.57 -4.89
N ARG A 336 -9.22 4.87 -6.03
CA ARG A 336 -8.77 5.89 -6.97
C ARG A 336 -9.12 7.33 -6.60
N LYS A 337 -9.93 7.61 -5.57
CA LYS A 337 -10.29 9.01 -5.24
C LYS A 337 -10.62 9.21 -3.75
N THR A 338 -9.65 9.59 -2.91
CA THR A 338 -9.85 10.50 -1.76
C THR A 338 -8.55 10.69 -0.98
N SER A 339 -8.06 11.93 -0.96
CA SER A 339 -7.27 12.57 0.10
C SER A 339 -8.07 13.83 0.48
N PRO A 340 -8.17 14.26 1.76
CA PRO A 340 -7.11 15.05 2.38
C PRO A 340 -6.91 14.87 3.90
N HIS A 341 -5.74 15.33 4.34
CA HIS A 341 -5.22 15.51 5.70
C HIS A 341 -6.09 16.39 6.64
N LEU A 342 -6.01 16.13 7.95
CA LEU A 342 -6.25 17.11 9.02
C LEU A 342 -5.13 17.06 10.10
N PRO A 343 -4.86 18.17 10.82
CA PRO A 343 -3.58 18.45 11.47
C PRO A 343 -3.51 18.06 12.96
N VAL A 344 -2.33 17.63 13.41
CA VAL A 344 -2.02 17.35 14.82
C VAL A 344 -1.72 18.64 15.58
N ARG A 345 -2.55 18.97 16.57
CA ARG A 345 -2.33 20.06 17.55
C ARG A 345 -1.37 19.57 18.64
N LYS A 346 -0.14 20.09 18.67
CA LYS A 346 0.79 19.95 19.81
C LYS A 346 0.46 21.00 20.87
N THR A 347 0.06 20.58 22.06
CA THR A 347 0.09 21.44 23.27
C THR A 347 1.42 21.24 23.98
N SER A 348 2.25 22.29 23.96
CA SER A 348 3.47 22.42 24.75
C SER A 348 3.16 23.09 26.09
N ALA A 349 3.76 22.58 27.16
CA ALA A 349 4.05 23.37 28.36
C ALA A 349 5.48 23.02 28.84
N PRO A 350 6.26 23.99 29.33
CA PRO A 350 7.72 23.95 29.30
C PRO A 350 8.32 23.54 30.65
N VAL A 351 9.45 22.83 30.63
CA VAL A 351 10.38 22.82 31.78
C VAL A 351 11.67 23.50 31.34
N LEU A 352 12.00 24.53 32.12
CA LEU A 352 13.05 25.52 31.93
C LEU A 352 14.47 24.93 32.05
N SER A 353 15.24 25.18 31.01
CA SER A 353 16.66 25.60 30.96
C SER A 353 17.60 25.45 32.19
N ASN A 354 18.62 24.61 31.98
CA ASN A 354 20.08 24.94 31.94
C ASN A 354 20.87 25.09 33.27
N PRO A 355 22.22 25.17 33.24
CA PRO A 355 23.27 24.13 33.15
C PRO A 355 24.19 24.09 34.40
N TYR A 356 25.18 23.18 34.48
CA TYR A 356 26.61 23.46 34.79
C TYR A 356 27.45 22.18 35.06
N THR A 357 28.41 21.94 34.16
CA THR A 357 29.83 21.53 34.35
C THR A 357 30.29 20.43 35.34
N ARG A 358 31.02 19.47 34.74
CA ARG A 358 32.28 18.80 35.17
C ARG A 358 32.77 19.00 36.62
N LYS A 359 33.09 17.89 37.31
CA LYS A 359 34.48 17.46 37.62
C LYS A 359 34.56 16.14 38.40
N SER A 360 35.63 15.41 38.11
CA SER A 360 36.16 14.20 38.74
C SER A 360 36.54 14.36 40.22
N SER A 361 36.44 13.27 41.00
CA SER A 361 37.57 12.71 41.77
C SER A 361 37.15 11.50 42.63
N ALA A 362 38.02 10.49 42.65
CA ALA A 362 37.95 9.28 43.44
C ALA A 362 38.03 9.51 44.97
N SER A 363 37.47 8.60 45.77
CA SER A 363 38.24 7.72 46.68
C SER A 363 37.36 6.92 47.66
N LYS A 364 37.68 5.61 47.71
CA LYS A 364 37.64 4.62 48.81
C LYS A 364 36.99 5.03 50.15
N LEU A 365 36.14 4.15 50.69
CA LEU A 365 36.43 3.35 51.90
C LEU A 365 35.26 2.41 52.27
N ALA A 366 35.61 1.42 53.09
CA ALA A 366 34.99 0.10 53.19
C ALA A 366 33.86 -0.03 54.23
N PHE A 367 33.06 -1.08 54.02
CA PHE A 367 32.25 -1.93 54.93
C PHE A 367 32.70 -1.98 56.42
N PRO A 368 31.81 -2.30 57.41
CA PRO A 368 31.06 -3.56 57.40
C PRO A 368 29.67 -3.67 58.10
N HIS A 369 28.96 -4.69 57.64
CA HIS A 369 28.01 -5.61 58.30
C HIS A 369 27.40 -5.26 59.66
N LEU A 370 26.07 -5.41 59.75
CA LEU A 370 25.41 -6.08 60.87
C LEU A 370 24.13 -6.81 60.42
N SER A 371 24.12 -8.11 60.68
CA SER A 371 23.04 -9.07 60.50
C SER A 371 22.14 -9.15 61.75
N ARG A 372 20.84 -9.42 61.56
CA ARG A 372 20.05 -10.54 62.16
C ARG A 372 18.59 -10.19 62.50
N SER A 373 17.69 -10.95 61.87
CA SER A 373 16.53 -11.69 62.41
C SER A 373 15.74 -11.15 63.62
N ASN A 374 14.40 -11.09 63.51
CA ASN A 374 13.53 -12.21 63.94
C ASN A 374 12.03 -11.94 63.68
N LYS A 375 11.39 -12.96 63.10
CA LYS A 375 10.10 -13.60 63.47
C LYS A 375 8.96 -12.76 64.08
N GLY A 376 7.81 -12.81 63.38
CA GLY A 376 6.74 -13.73 63.76
C GLY A 376 5.42 -13.12 64.26
N ALA A 377 4.33 -13.41 63.54
CA ALA A 377 3.16 -14.17 64.01
C ALA A 377 1.80 -13.63 63.56
N ASN A 378 1.15 -14.44 62.72
CA ASN A 378 -0.21 -14.98 62.86
C ASN A 378 -1.45 -14.09 62.76
N GLY A 379 -2.18 -14.31 61.66
CA GLY A 379 -3.65 -14.29 61.58
C GLY A 379 -4.07 -15.18 60.40
N VAL A 380 -4.84 -16.23 60.67
CA VAL A 380 -5.08 -17.39 59.80
C VAL A 380 -6.59 -17.64 59.65
N HIS A 381 -6.98 -18.14 58.46
CA HIS A 381 -8.26 -18.78 58.03
C HIS A 381 -9.43 -17.85 57.65
N PHE A 382 -10.11 -18.03 56.50
CA PHE A 382 -10.71 -19.28 55.97
C PHE A 382 -10.63 -19.48 54.44
N ARG A 383 -10.74 -20.76 54.07
CA ARG A 383 -10.80 -21.38 52.73
C ARG A 383 -12.16 -21.20 52.04
N ASN A 384 -12.14 -21.09 50.71
CA ASN A 384 -12.88 -21.88 49.71
C ASN A 384 -12.02 -21.79 48.43
N GLY A 385 -11.60 -22.86 47.75
CA GLY A 385 -12.33 -24.09 47.48
C GLY A 385 -13.12 -23.93 46.18
N ASP A 386 -12.43 -23.84 45.03
CA ASP A 386 -12.61 -24.77 43.91
C ASP A 386 -11.87 -24.32 42.65
N SER A 387 -10.98 -25.20 42.22
CA SER A 387 -10.29 -25.19 40.94
C SER A 387 -11.29 -25.47 39.82
N TYR A 388 -11.65 -24.43 39.05
CA TYR A 388 -12.17 -24.64 37.70
C TYR A 388 -10.97 -24.74 36.75
N ARG A 389 -10.75 -25.96 36.25
CA ARG A 389 -9.87 -26.24 35.13
C ARG A 389 -10.25 -25.31 33.97
N ASN A 390 -9.29 -24.52 33.52
CA ASN A 390 -9.32 -23.89 32.20
C ASN A 390 -9.33 -25.00 31.14
N GLY A 391 -10.51 -25.49 30.80
CA GLY A 391 -10.78 -26.40 29.70
C GLY A 391 -11.97 -25.83 28.96
N ASP A 392 -11.68 -25.11 27.88
CA ASP A 392 -12.49 -24.93 26.67
C ASP A 392 -11.90 -23.76 25.87
N ARG A 393 -10.69 -23.96 25.33
CA ARG A 393 -10.22 -23.18 24.19
C ARG A 393 -10.74 -23.85 22.92
N TYR A 394 -12.03 -23.71 22.65
CA TYR A 394 -12.51 -23.91 21.28
C TYR A 394 -12.08 -22.70 20.46
N SER A 395 -11.01 -22.82 19.67
CA SER A 395 -10.78 -21.91 18.55
C SER A 395 -11.78 -22.24 17.46
N ASN A 396 -13.03 -21.81 17.63
CA ASN A 396 -13.98 -21.83 16.52
C ASN A 396 -13.38 -20.89 15.46
N ARG A 397 -12.97 -21.45 14.32
CA ARG A 397 -12.37 -20.72 13.19
C ARG A 397 -13.06 -21.29 11.98
N VAL A 398 -13.88 -20.58 11.23
CA VAL A 398 -14.70 -21.16 10.13
C VAL A 398 -13.95 -21.14 8.78
N TYR A 399 -13.95 -22.24 8.01
CA TYR A 399 -13.02 -22.51 6.88
C TYR A 399 -13.63 -22.74 5.49
N TYR A 400 -14.81 -22.21 5.19
CA TYR A 400 -15.21 -22.06 3.78
C TYR A 400 -15.26 -20.57 3.42
N ARG A 401 -14.64 -20.20 2.28
CA ARG A 401 -14.55 -18.82 1.79
C ARG A 401 -15.50 -18.62 0.62
N ILE A 402 -16.27 -17.54 0.67
CA ILE A 402 -17.06 -17.01 -0.45
C ILE A 402 -16.51 -15.62 -0.72
N GLY A 403 -15.96 -15.40 -1.91
CA GLY A 403 -15.48 -14.08 -2.35
C GLY A 403 -16.17 -13.71 -3.64
N VAL A 404 -16.69 -12.49 -3.68
CA VAL A 404 -17.42 -11.99 -4.83
C VAL A 404 -16.79 -10.70 -5.28
N TYR A 405 -16.29 -10.68 -6.51
CA TYR A 405 -15.63 -9.53 -7.11
C TYR A 405 -16.52 -8.95 -8.21
N LEU A 406 -16.91 -7.68 -8.06
CA LEU A 406 -17.61 -6.89 -9.08
C LEU A 406 -16.66 -5.77 -9.54
N PRO A 407 -16.12 -5.83 -10.78
CA PRO A 407 -15.35 -4.72 -11.30
C PRO A 407 -16.27 -3.51 -11.53
N THR A 408 -15.93 -2.35 -10.95
CA THR A 408 -16.72 -1.10 -11.04
C THR A 408 -16.44 -0.29 -12.31
N ASP A 409 -15.51 -0.75 -13.16
CA ASP A 409 -15.19 -0.10 -14.43
C ASP A 409 -15.89 -0.88 -15.57
N MET A 410 -16.66 -0.20 -16.43
CA MET A 410 -17.28 -0.77 -17.65
C MET A 410 -16.24 -1.27 -18.69
N GLU A 411 -14.95 -1.28 -18.36
CA GLU A 411 -13.83 -1.70 -19.21
C GLU A 411 -12.98 -2.82 -18.54
N PHE A 412 -13.61 -3.75 -17.83
CA PHE A 412 -12.91 -4.97 -17.40
C PHE A 412 -12.87 -5.97 -18.57
N ASP A 413 -11.71 -6.12 -19.23
CA ASP A 413 -11.54 -7.11 -20.29
C ASP A 413 -11.48 -8.52 -19.69
N ALA A 414 -12.55 -9.30 -19.90
CA ALA A 414 -12.65 -10.70 -19.46
C ALA A 414 -11.54 -11.62 -20.01
N ARG A 415 -10.67 -11.12 -20.90
CA ARG A 415 -9.53 -11.86 -21.47
C ARG A 415 -8.21 -11.71 -20.72
N ASP A 416 -8.11 -10.82 -19.71
CA ASP A 416 -6.88 -10.67 -18.91
C ASP A 416 -6.68 -11.79 -17.87
N THR A 417 -6.18 -12.93 -18.32
CA THR A 417 -5.90 -14.11 -17.50
C THR A 417 -4.94 -13.89 -16.31
N GLY A 418 -4.12 -12.83 -16.30
CA GLY A 418 -3.12 -12.58 -15.26
C GLY A 418 -3.72 -12.03 -13.97
N SER A 419 -4.60 -11.03 -14.10
CA SER A 419 -5.35 -10.44 -12.98
C SER A 419 -6.28 -11.46 -12.31
N TRP A 420 -6.87 -12.36 -13.10
CA TRP A 420 -7.69 -13.48 -12.61
C TRP A 420 -6.88 -14.50 -11.79
N LEU A 421 -5.70 -14.90 -12.27
CA LEU A 421 -4.85 -15.85 -11.56
C LEU A 421 -4.31 -15.26 -10.25
N ALA A 422 -4.04 -13.96 -10.18
CA ALA A 422 -3.62 -13.28 -8.97
C ALA A 422 -4.74 -13.23 -7.91
N ALA A 423 -5.98 -12.94 -8.31
CA ALA A 423 -7.14 -12.97 -7.42
C ALA A 423 -7.42 -14.40 -6.88
N MET A 424 -7.34 -15.42 -7.74
CA MET A 424 -7.53 -16.82 -7.35
C MET A 424 -6.37 -17.35 -6.48
N ASN A 425 -5.12 -16.94 -6.75
CA ASN A 425 -3.97 -17.27 -5.90
C ASN A 425 -4.07 -16.63 -4.51
N SER A 426 -4.55 -15.38 -4.42
CA SER A 426 -4.82 -14.76 -3.12
C SER A 426 -5.90 -15.54 -2.36
N PHE A 427 -6.91 -16.07 -3.04
CA PHE A 427 -7.97 -16.89 -2.44
C PHE A 427 -7.46 -18.23 -1.89
N ALA A 428 -6.57 -18.89 -2.62
CA ALA A 428 -6.01 -20.20 -2.28
C ALA A 428 -4.83 -20.15 -1.28
N LEU A 429 -4.09 -19.04 -1.18
CA LEU A 429 -2.91 -18.94 -0.30
C LEU A 429 -3.23 -18.53 1.15
N HIS A 430 -4.37 -17.87 1.41
CA HIS A 430 -4.67 -17.41 2.77
C HIS A 430 -5.31 -18.52 3.66
N SER A 431 -5.39 -19.78 3.21
CA SER A 431 -6.03 -20.89 3.94
C SER A 431 -5.07 -21.83 4.67
N GLY A 432 -3.78 -21.82 4.33
CA GLY A 432 -2.77 -22.63 5.00
C GLY A 432 -1.54 -21.79 5.28
N ASP A 433 -1.35 -21.35 6.53
CA ASP A 433 -0.02 -21.19 7.10
C ASP A 433 -0.12 -21.07 8.63
N GLY A 434 0.44 -22.08 9.31
CA GLY A 434 0.56 -22.09 10.76
C GLY A 434 0.77 -23.48 11.33
N VAL A 435 1.97 -24.06 11.12
CA VAL A 435 2.62 -24.96 12.09
C VAL A 435 4.14 -24.76 11.96
N MET A 436 4.76 -24.16 12.97
CA MET A 436 6.19 -24.33 13.27
C MET A 436 6.31 -25.56 14.17
N GLN A 437 7.06 -26.58 13.72
CA GLN A 437 7.49 -27.68 14.59
C GLN A 437 8.58 -27.19 15.55
N ASP A 438 8.42 -27.55 16.83
CA ASP A 438 9.39 -27.34 17.91
C ASP A 438 10.59 -28.29 17.75
N PRO A 439 11.85 -27.80 17.78
CA PRO A 439 13.03 -28.64 17.58
C PRO A 439 13.72 -28.98 18.89
N TYR A 440 13.21 -29.95 19.64
CA TYR A 440 13.98 -30.66 20.68
C TYR A 440 13.48 -32.09 20.87
N ASP A 441 14.11 -33.05 20.19
CA ASP A 441 14.40 -34.34 20.81
C ASP A 441 15.64 -34.98 20.15
N GLU A 442 16.68 -35.17 20.96
CA GLU A 442 17.91 -35.85 20.58
C GLU A 442 17.72 -37.36 20.78
N THR A 443 17.91 -38.16 19.74
CA THR A 443 18.62 -39.46 19.86
C THR A 443 19.07 -39.97 18.47
N VAL A 444 20.38 -40.22 18.37
CA VAL A 444 21.13 -40.89 17.28
C VAL A 444 21.44 -42.32 17.82
N PRO A 445 21.55 -43.45 17.06
CA PRO A 445 22.51 -43.58 15.93
C PRO A 445 22.27 -44.64 14.81
N GLY A 446 23.09 -44.52 13.75
CA GLY A 446 23.47 -45.57 12.78
C GLY A 446 22.89 -45.33 11.37
N ASP A 447 23.59 -45.46 10.24
CA ASP A 447 24.94 -45.87 9.89
C ASP A 447 25.26 -45.32 8.48
N ALA A 448 26.54 -44.93 8.26
CA ALA A 448 27.30 -44.79 7.01
C ALA A 448 26.69 -44.15 5.72
N PRO A 449 27.51 -43.31 5.05
CA PRO A 449 27.85 -43.62 3.66
C PRO A 449 29.36 -43.56 3.42
N PRO A 450 29.86 -44.14 2.31
CA PRO A 450 30.48 -43.22 1.37
C PRO A 450 30.27 -43.56 -0.11
N ASN A 451 30.50 -42.53 -0.92
CA ASN A 451 30.91 -42.51 -2.34
C ASN A 451 29.87 -42.13 -3.39
N SER A 452 30.05 -40.88 -3.85
CA SER A 452 30.31 -40.46 -5.24
C SER A 452 29.36 -40.92 -6.34
N PHE A 453 28.88 -39.99 -7.17
CA PHE A 453 29.37 -39.85 -8.55
C PHE A 453 28.93 -38.51 -9.17
N LEU A 454 29.93 -37.76 -9.64
CA LEU A 454 29.81 -36.79 -10.71
C LEU A 454 29.25 -37.47 -11.97
N LEU A 455 28.36 -36.80 -12.72
CA LEU A 455 28.38 -36.83 -14.18
C LEU A 455 27.58 -35.67 -14.79
N HIS A 456 27.99 -35.35 -16.02
CA HIS A 456 27.93 -34.05 -16.67
C HIS A 456 26.59 -33.60 -17.26
N ARG A 457 26.49 -32.26 -17.35
CA ARG A 457 26.05 -31.47 -18.52
C ARG A 457 25.74 -32.30 -19.78
N ARG A 458 24.49 -32.22 -20.26
CA ARG A 458 24.09 -31.73 -21.60
C ARG A 458 22.62 -32.07 -21.83
N SER A 459 21.80 -31.05 -22.02
CA SER A 459 20.70 -30.93 -23.02
C SER A 459 19.76 -29.80 -22.61
N ALA A 460 20.24 -28.55 -22.69
CA ALA A 460 19.39 -27.37 -22.73
C ALA A 460 19.29 -26.95 -24.19
N ARG A 461 18.25 -27.43 -24.89
CA ARG A 461 17.69 -26.84 -26.11
C ARG A 461 16.36 -27.53 -26.39
N LEU A 462 15.38 -26.70 -26.77
CA LEU A 462 14.00 -27.01 -27.17
C LEU A 462 12.96 -26.98 -26.04
N LEU A 463 12.52 -25.77 -25.70
CA LEU A 463 11.17 -25.28 -26.04
C LEU A 463 11.13 -23.77 -25.76
N ASP A 464 11.77 -23.04 -26.67
CA ASP A 464 11.52 -21.63 -26.90
C ASP A 464 10.23 -21.57 -27.74
N VAL A 465 9.08 -21.45 -27.07
CA VAL A 465 7.80 -21.12 -27.71
C VAL A 465 7.41 -19.74 -27.18
N GLN A 466 7.71 -18.76 -28.03
CA GLN A 466 7.30 -17.38 -27.97
C GLN A 466 5.89 -17.20 -27.38
N ARG A 467 5.80 -16.79 -26.11
CA ARG A 467 4.77 -15.83 -25.74
C ARG A 467 5.24 -14.49 -26.28
N ARG A 468 4.70 -14.09 -27.43
CA ARG A 468 4.69 -12.68 -27.81
C ARG A 468 3.89 -11.96 -26.73
N ASP A 469 4.57 -11.39 -25.74
CA ASP A 469 4.04 -10.26 -25.01
C ASP A 469 3.55 -9.27 -26.07
N GLN A 470 2.26 -8.94 -26.08
CA GLN A 470 1.78 -7.80 -26.88
C GLN A 470 2.38 -6.55 -26.24
N ARG A 471 3.63 -6.23 -26.60
CA ARG A 471 4.25 -4.95 -26.30
C ARG A 471 3.60 -3.93 -27.23
N PHE A 472 2.92 -2.95 -26.65
CA PHE A 472 2.39 -1.83 -27.42
C PHE A 472 3.56 -1.03 -27.98
N TYR A 473 3.57 -0.85 -29.29
CA TYR A 473 4.48 0.07 -29.98
C TYR A 473 3.79 1.44 -30.07
N ALA A 474 4.55 2.53 -30.08
CA ALA A 474 3.98 3.86 -30.18
C ALA A 474 3.16 3.98 -31.48
N THR A 475 1.86 4.29 -31.34
CA THR A 475 0.94 4.44 -32.50
C THR A 475 0.54 5.90 -32.75
N LYS A 476 0.92 6.81 -31.85
CA LYS A 476 0.52 8.22 -31.87
C LYS A 476 1.45 9.06 -32.74
N LYS A 477 0.87 9.99 -33.50
CA LYS A 477 1.60 10.90 -34.38
C LYS A 477 2.18 12.08 -33.59
N ASN A 478 3.36 12.53 -34.01
CA ASN A 478 3.98 13.75 -33.50
C ASN A 478 3.27 15.00 -34.03
N SER A 479 3.39 16.11 -33.30
CA SER A 479 2.99 17.43 -33.78
C SER A 479 3.89 17.89 -34.94
N PRO A 480 3.44 18.83 -35.79
CA PRO A 480 4.25 19.34 -36.89
C PRO A 480 5.59 19.96 -36.47
N LEU A 481 5.69 20.51 -35.24
CA LEU A 481 6.97 21.00 -34.72
C LEU A 481 7.85 19.84 -34.23
N ALA A 482 7.26 18.84 -33.56
CA ALA A 482 7.99 17.66 -33.10
C ALA A 482 8.57 16.83 -34.26
N GLU A 483 7.88 16.76 -35.41
CA GLU A 483 8.39 16.08 -36.62
C GLU A 483 9.63 16.77 -37.22
N LYS A 484 9.73 18.10 -37.07
CA LYS A 484 10.87 18.89 -37.58
C LYS A 484 12.10 18.85 -36.66
N LEU A 485 11.93 18.44 -35.41
CA LEU A 485 13.01 18.43 -34.44
C LEU A 485 14.04 17.33 -34.79
N SER A 486 15.30 17.72 -34.79
CA SER A 486 16.47 16.84 -34.79
C SER A 486 17.46 17.33 -33.74
N VAL A 487 18.27 16.45 -33.16
CA VAL A 487 19.24 16.80 -32.11
C VAL A 487 20.68 16.52 -32.56
N ASN A 488 21.65 17.30 -32.05
CA ASN A 488 23.05 17.09 -32.37
C ASN A 488 23.70 16.08 -31.40
N ALA A 489 23.81 14.82 -31.85
CA ALA A 489 24.37 13.72 -31.06
C ALA A 489 25.84 13.95 -30.67
N ASP A 490 26.64 14.57 -31.53
CA ASP A 490 28.07 14.83 -31.26
C ASP A 490 28.24 15.86 -30.16
N ARG A 491 27.46 16.95 -30.21
CA ARG A 491 27.51 18.01 -29.21
C ARG A 491 27.05 17.52 -27.84
N LEU A 492 25.91 16.83 -27.78
CA LEU A 492 25.42 16.22 -26.53
C LEU A 492 26.46 15.28 -25.92
N TRP A 493 27.01 14.38 -26.74
CA TRP A 493 28.01 13.42 -26.27
C TRP A 493 29.26 14.13 -25.74
N ASN A 494 29.76 15.12 -26.48
CA ASN A 494 30.95 15.85 -26.05
C ASN A 494 30.72 16.61 -24.74
N ASP A 495 29.54 17.20 -24.55
CA ASP A 495 29.21 17.88 -23.29
C ASP A 495 29.14 16.90 -22.11
N ILE A 496 28.50 15.73 -22.28
CA ILE A 496 28.49 14.67 -21.24
C ILE A 496 29.92 14.24 -20.91
N GLN A 497 30.75 14.03 -21.93
CA GLN A 497 32.15 13.61 -21.75
C GLN A 497 33.03 14.69 -21.12
N GLU A 498 32.79 15.97 -21.43
CA GLU A 498 33.51 17.10 -20.85
C GLU A 498 33.15 17.26 -19.37
N THR A 499 31.85 17.30 -19.07
CA THR A 499 31.34 17.49 -17.71
C THR A 499 31.66 16.30 -16.80
N ALA A 500 31.82 15.09 -17.34
CA ALA A 500 32.29 13.92 -16.60
C ALA A 500 33.74 14.06 -16.07
N LYS A 501 34.54 15.02 -16.56
CA LYS A 501 35.89 15.29 -16.05
C LYS A 501 35.87 16.02 -14.71
N TRP A 502 34.77 16.70 -14.37
CA TRP A 502 34.59 17.36 -13.08
C TRP A 502 34.08 16.35 -12.06
N SER A 503 35.02 15.57 -11.55
CA SER A 503 34.81 14.46 -10.63
C SER A 503 35.94 14.47 -9.61
N ALA A 504 35.61 14.20 -8.35
CA ALA A 504 36.62 13.74 -7.40
C ALA A 504 37.24 12.39 -7.88
N PRO A 505 38.39 11.97 -7.35
CA PRO A 505 39.01 10.70 -7.73
C PRO A 505 38.03 9.52 -7.63
N SER A 506 37.83 8.81 -8.75
CA SER A 506 36.87 7.72 -8.90
C SER A 506 37.52 6.50 -9.58
N ASP A 507 36.85 5.34 -9.53
CA ASP A 507 37.29 4.09 -10.18
C ASP A 507 36.87 4.00 -11.68
N GLY A 508 36.76 5.15 -12.35
CA GLY A 508 36.39 5.27 -13.77
C GLY A 508 34.99 5.84 -14.01
N GLY A 509 34.24 6.13 -12.95
CA GLY A 509 32.93 6.79 -12.96
C GLY A 509 33.03 8.30 -12.66
N VAL A 510 31.96 8.86 -12.10
CA VAL A 510 31.89 10.25 -11.65
C VAL A 510 31.54 10.29 -10.16
N THR A 511 32.33 11.03 -9.39
CA THR A 511 32.11 11.35 -7.98
C THR A 511 31.90 12.85 -7.89
N ARG A 512 30.64 13.28 -7.98
CA ARG A 512 30.24 14.69 -7.93
C ARG A 512 29.05 14.83 -6.99
N LEU A 513 29.34 14.88 -5.70
CA LEU A 513 28.30 14.91 -4.68
C LEU A 513 27.64 16.29 -4.64
N SER A 514 26.35 16.31 -4.29
CA SER A 514 25.58 17.55 -4.17
C SER A 514 26.32 18.61 -3.32
N ALA A 515 26.38 19.82 -3.85
CA ALA A 515 27.03 20.99 -3.26
C ALA A 515 28.51 20.79 -2.87
N ASP A 516 29.25 19.97 -3.61
CA ASP A 516 30.71 19.95 -3.56
C ASP A 516 31.34 20.85 -4.66
N GLU A 517 32.67 20.98 -4.66
CA GLU A 517 33.37 21.81 -5.64
C GLU A 517 33.22 21.31 -7.08
N ASN A 518 33.10 20.00 -7.30
CA ASN A 518 32.89 19.43 -8.63
C ASN A 518 31.46 19.71 -9.13
N ASP A 519 30.48 19.66 -8.24
CA ASP A 519 29.09 20.04 -8.52
C ASP A 519 29.04 21.54 -8.85
N LYS A 520 29.77 22.38 -8.11
CA LYS A 520 29.92 23.79 -8.45
C LYS A 520 30.45 24.01 -9.87
N MET A 521 31.50 23.29 -10.28
CA MET A 521 32.10 23.44 -11.61
C MET A 521 31.10 23.14 -12.73
N VAL A 522 30.32 22.06 -12.61
CA VAL A 522 29.31 21.72 -13.63
C VAL A 522 28.14 22.70 -13.63
N ARG A 523 27.71 23.18 -12.46
CA ARG A 523 26.66 24.19 -12.33
C ARG A 523 27.06 25.52 -12.95
N ASP A 524 28.30 25.96 -12.72
CA ASP A 524 28.85 27.20 -13.31
C ASP A 524 28.90 27.09 -14.83
N TRP A 525 29.42 25.98 -15.35
CA TRP A 525 29.44 25.72 -16.79
C TRP A 525 28.02 25.71 -17.38
N PHE A 526 27.08 25.03 -16.71
CA PHE A 526 25.69 24.98 -17.15
C PHE A 526 25.07 26.38 -17.21
N LYS A 527 25.27 27.20 -16.18
CA LYS A 527 24.85 28.60 -16.16
C LYS A 527 25.40 29.37 -17.37
N ASP A 528 26.69 29.23 -17.67
CA ASP A 528 27.31 29.91 -18.81
C ASP A 528 26.70 29.47 -20.15
N GLN A 529 26.38 28.18 -20.29
CA GLN A 529 25.66 27.68 -21.48
C GLN A 529 24.29 28.33 -21.62
N ILE A 530 23.50 28.41 -20.55
CA ILE A 530 22.17 29.03 -20.56
C ILE A 530 22.26 30.51 -20.96
N LEU A 531 23.17 31.26 -20.33
CA LEU A 531 23.34 32.69 -20.62
C LEU A 531 23.79 32.93 -22.06
N SER A 532 24.67 32.09 -22.61
CA SER A 532 25.10 32.18 -24.02
C SER A 532 23.94 31.95 -25.01
N LEU A 533 22.92 31.18 -24.61
CA LEU A 533 21.73 30.94 -25.41
C LEU A 533 20.68 32.05 -25.28
N GLY A 534 20.87 33.00 -24.35
CA GLY A 534 19.94 34.10 -24.08
C GLY A 534 18.75 33.71 -23.22
N GLY A 535 18.84 32.58 -22.48
CA GLY A 535 17.81 32.20 -21.52
C GLY A 535 17.89 33.06 -20.25
N SER A 536 16.73 33.32 -19.63
CA SER A 536 16.73 33.85 -18.27
C SER A 536 17.20 32.77 -17.30
N TYR A 537 17.87 33.16 -16.21
CA TYR A 537 18.49 32.23 -15.28
C TYR A 537 18.31 32.70 -13.84
N LYS A 538 17.82 31.80 -12.98
CA LYS A 538 17.66 32.01 -11.54
C LYS A 538 18.13 30.77 -10.77
N VAL A 539 18.53 30.99 -9.52
CA VAL A 539 18.84 29.93 -8.55
C VAL A 539 17.92 30.14 -7.35
N ASN A 540 17.24 29.10 -6.87
CA ASN A 540 16.38 29.22 -5.69
C ASN A 540 17.16 29.05 -4.38
N ALA A 541 16.49 29.11 -3.23
CA ALA A 541 17.17 29.04 -1.93
C ALA A 541 17.75 27.64 -1.64
N THR A 542 17.26 26.60 -2.31
CA THR A 542 17.78 25.21 -2.25
C THR A 542 18.75 24.88 -3.39
N GLY A 543 19.20 25.89 -4.15
CA GLY A 543 20.25 25.79 -5.16
C GLY A 543 19.86 25.24 -6.52
N THR A 544 18.57 24.96 -6.76
CA THR A 544 18.10 24.54 -8.08
C THR A 544 18.27 25.66 -9.08
N GLN A 545 18.86 25.33 -10.23
CA GLN A 545 19.03 26.27 -11.34
C GLN A 545 17.80 26.17 -12.25
N ILE A 546 17.14 27.30 -12.47
CA ILE A 546 15.94 27.41 -13.31
C ILE A 546 16.27 28.32 -14.48
N ALA A 547 16.28 27.75 -15.68
CA ALA A 547 16.46 28.49 -16.92
C ALA A 547 15.13 28.60 -17.67
N VAL A 548 14.79 29.75 -18.25
CA VAL A 548 13.57 29.92 -19.07
C VAL A 548 13.89 30.55 -20.40
N PHE A 549 13.35 29.94 -21.46
CA PHE A 549 13.45 30.38 -22.84
C PHE A 549 12.06 30.76 -23.36
N GLU A 550 11.96 31.94 -23.97
CA GLU A 550 10.68 32.51 -24.38
C GLU A 550 9.99 31.73 -25.49
N GLY A 551 8.67 31.55 -25.32
CA GLY A 551 7.76 31.05 -26.33
C GLY A 551 7.17 32.16 -27.18
N GLN A 552 6.16 31.83 -27.98
CA GLN A 552 5.36 32.81 -28.72
C GLN A 552 4.44 33.59 -27.76
N ASP A 553 3.91 32.93 -26.72
CA ASP A 553 3.06 33.51 -25.69
C ASP A 553 3.65 33.24 -24.31
N ASN A 554 4.41 34.22 -23.79
CA ASN A 554 5.05 34.14 -22.48
C ASN A 554 4.09 34.37 -21.29
N SER A 555 2.79 34.55 -21.54
CA SER A 555 1.79 34.57 -20.45
C SER A 555 1.42 33.17 -19.94
N ILE A 556 1.78 32.14 -20.71
CA ILE A 556 1.54 30.74 -20.38
C ILE A 556 2.66 30.25 -19.45
N PRO A 557 2.36 29.54 -18.35
CA PRO A 557 3.37 28.86 -17.55
C PRO A 557 4.25 27.94 -18.42
N PRO A 558 5.58 27.93 -18.27
CA PRO A 558 6.45 27.20 -19.18
C PRO A 558 6.24 25.68 -19.10
N ILE A 559 6.54 24.99 -20.20
CA ILE A 559 6.71 23.54 -20.20
C ILE A 559 8.13 23.27 -19.71
N ALA A 560 8.26 22.60 -18.56
CA ALA A 560 9.54 22.30 -17.97
C ALA A 560 10.09 20.97 -18.47
N MET A 561 11.42 20.92 -18.57
CA MET A 561 12.19 19.69 -18.66
C MET A 561 13.44 19.82 -17.79
N GLY A 562 14.12 18.71 -17.50
CA GLY A 562 15.31 18.73 -16.67
C GLY A 562 15.42 17.50 -15.79
N SER A 563 16.48 17.47 -14.98
CA SER A 563 16.81 16.41 -14.02
C SER A 563 17.87 16.98 -13.05
N HIS A 564 18.90 16.22 -12.68
CA HIS A 564 19.95 16.63 -11.74
C HIS A 564 21.37 16.55 -12.31
N LEU A 565 22.31 17.28 -11.71
CA LEU A 565 23.74 17.23 -12.01
C LEU A 565 24.55 16.53 -10.92
N ASP A 566 24.05 16.38 -9.70
CA ASP A 566 24.76 15.62 -8.65
C ASP A 566 24.70 14.11 -8.91
N THR A 567 25.68 13.37 -8.37
CA THR A 567 25.81 11.92 -8.51
C THR A 567 26.00 11.26 -7.14
N VAL A 568 25.83 9.93 -7.06
CA VAL A 568 26.39 9.14 -5.95
C VAL A 568 27.94 9.15 -5.93
N VAL A 569 28.52 8.63 -4.84
CA VAL A 569 29.99 8.55 -4.66
C VAL A 569 30.68 7.77 -5.79
N LYS A 570 30.06 6.69 -6.28
CA LYS A 570 30.57 5.88 -7.39
C LYS A 570 29.67 5.99 -8.61
N GLY A 571 29.20 7.21 -8.92
CA GLY A 571 28.23 7.45 -9.98
C GLY A 571 28.71 7.07 -11.37
N GLY A 572 27.75 6.90 -12.27
CA GLY A 572 28.00 6.81 -13.69
C GLY A 572 28.16 8.19 -14.35
N LYS A 573 28.23 8.21 -15.68
CA LYS A 573 28.39 9.46 -16.46
C LYS A 573 27.06 10.01 -16.97
N PHE A 574 25.95 9.28 -16.79
CA PHE A 574 24.71 9.53 -17.51
C PHE A 574 23.51 9.73 -16.57
N ASP A 575 23.54 9.11 -15.39
CA ASP A 575 22.58 9.34 -14.30
C ASP A 575 22.35 10.83 -14.01
N GLY A 576 21.10 11.28 -14.06
CA GLY A 576 20.66 12.68 -13.99
C GLY A 576 21.11 13.59 -15.14
N ILE A 577 22.41 13.68 -15.37
CA ILE A 577 23.03 14.65 -16.27
C ILE A 577 22.58 14.50 -17.72
N LEU A 578 22.20 13.28 -18.15
CA LEU A 578 21.59 13.07 -19.47
C LEU A 578 20.30 13.87 -19.63
N GLY A 579 19.49 14.00 -18.57
CA GLY A 579 18.26 14.79 -18.59
C GLY A 579 18.51 16.29 -18.70
N VAL A 580 19.47 16.80 -17.92
CA VAL A 580 19.83 18.23 -17.93
C VAL A 580 20.49 18.63 -19.25
N LEU A 581 21.49 17.87 -19.71
CA LEU A 581 22.21 18.17 -20.95
C LEU A 581 21.40 17.81 -22.20
N GLY A 582 20.53 16.80 -22.11
CA GLY A 582 19.54 16.51 -23.13
C GLY A 582 18.58 17.70 -23.31
N GLY A 583 18.05 18.25 -22.22
CA GLY A 583 17.22 19.45 -22.30
C GLY A 583 17.95 20.66 -22.88
N LEU A 584 19.23 20.86 -22.49
CA LEU A 584 20.08 21.91 -23.08
C LEU A 584 20.25 21.72 -24.60
N GLU A 585 20.48 20.48 -25.04
CA GLU A 585 20.63 20.15 -26.46
C GLU A 585 19.31 20.34 -27.23
N VAL A 586 18.16 20.01 -26.64
CA VAL A 586 16.84 20.29 -27.22
C VAL A 586 16.69 21.80 -27.47
N ILE A 587 17.04 22.64 -26.50
CA ILE A 587 16.96 24.10 -26.64
C ILE A 587 17.91 24.62 -27.73
N ARG A 588 19.16 24.14 -27.77
CA ARG A 588 20.11 24.50 -28.85
C ARG A 588 19.57 24.12 -30.22
N SER A 589 19.05 22.90 -30.34
CA SER A 589 18.48 22.38 -31.57
C SER A 589 17.25 23.18 -32.03
N MET A 590 16.36 23.54 -31.10
CA MET A 590 15.22 24.41 -31.40
C MET A 590 15.69 25.78 -31.94
N LYS A 591 16.71 26.37 -31.33
CA LYS A 591 17.28 27.65 -31.79
C LYS A 591 17.90 27.55 -33.18
N GLU A 592 18.68 26.51 -33.45
CA GLU A 592 19.31 26.26 -34.75
C GLU A 592 18.29 26.00 -35.87
N LEU A 593 17.24 25.23 -35.56
CA LEU A 593 16.16 24.90 -36.48
C LEU A 593 15.09 26.00 -36.56
N LYS A 594 15.25 27.09 -35.80
CA LYS A 594 14.28 28.20 -35.70
C LYS A 594 12.88 27.72 -35.29
N ILE A 595 12.82 26.69 -34.45
CA ILE A 595 11.60 26.21 -33.81
C ILE A 595 11.34 27.09 -32.59
N LYS A 596 10.20 27.80 -32.59
CA LYS A 596 9.75 28.59 -31.44
C LYS A 596 8.41 28.03 -30.94
N PRO A 597 8.37 27.36 -29.78
CA PRO A 597 7.14 26.78 -29.23
C PRO A 597 6.14 27.88 -28.85
N HIS A 598 4.88 27.50 -28.68
CA HIS A 598 3.82 28.41 -28.28
C HIS A 598 4.01 28.88 -26.83
N ALA A 599 4.09 27.96 -25.88
CA ALA A 599 4.45 28.23 -24.49
C ALA A 599 5.98 28.40 -24.33
N PRO A 600 6.45 29.14 -23.32
CA PRO A 600 7.86 29.15 -22.97
C PRO A 600 8.33 27.76 -22.50
N VAL A 601 9.64 27.53 -22.54
CA VAL A 601 10.26 26.29 -22.10
C VAL A 601 11.17 26.59 -20.93
N ALA A 602 11.08 25.77 -19.87
CA ALA A 602 11.98 25.86 -18.74
C ALA A 602 12.90 24.65 -18.67
N LEU A 603 14.16 24.86 -18.28
CA LEU A 603 15.14 23.81 -18.05
C LEU A 603 15.61 23.86 -16.59
N PHE A 604 15.44 22.74 -15.89
CA PHE A 604 15.76 22.60 -14.48
C PHE A 604 17.03 21.76 -14.29
N ASN A 605 17.88 22.20 -13.37
CA ASN A 605 18.82 21.34 -12.66
C ASN A 605 18.40 21.31 -11.18
N TRP A 606 17.74 20.21 -10.79
CA TRP A 606 17.33 19.95 -9.42
C TRP A 606 18.55 19.66 -8.54
N THR A 607 18.47 20.09 -7.28
CA THR A 607 19.58 19.94 -6.34
C THR A 607 19.32 18.80 -5.39
N ASN A 608 20.35 17.96 -5.18
CA ASN A 608 20.35 16.88 -4.21
C ASN A 608 19.28 15.83 -4.54
N GLU A 609 19.20 15.44 -5.81
CA GLU A 609 18.27 14.40 -6.23
C GLU A 609 18.68 13.06 -5.62
N GLU A 610 19.97 12.71 -5.69
CA GLU A 610 20.47 11.40 -5.29
C GLU A 610 20.35 11.15 -3.78
N GLY A 611 20.31 12.23 -2.99
CA GLY A 611 20.37 12.16 -1.52
C GLY A 611 21.66 11.51 -0.98
N ALA A 612 22.67 11.34 -1.84
CA ALA A 612 23.88 10.59 -1.54
C ALA A 612 24.71 11.25 -0.44
N ARG A 613 24.83 12.58 -0.50
CA ARG A 613 25.51 13.37 0.52
C ARG A 613 24.56 13.81 1.62
N PHE A 614 23.39 14.33 1.28
CA PHE A 614 22.39 14.81 2.23
C PHE A 614 21.09 14.04 2.03
N PHE A 615 20.74 13.15 2.93
CA PHE A 615 19.47 12.42 2.85
C PHE A 615 18.32 13.26 3.46
N PRO A 616 17.07 13.21 2.95
CA PRO A 616 16.53 12.36 1.88
C PRO A 616 16.90 12.80 0.44
N PRO A 617 16.71 11.91 -0.56
CA PRO A 617 16.79 12.26 -1.98
C PRO A 617 15.71 13.27 -2.37
N LEU A 618 15.75 13.72 -3.63
CA LEU A 618 14.79 14.67 -4.23
C LEU A 618 14.76 16.03 -3.51
N GLY A 619 15.89 16.42 -2.91
CA GLY A 619 15.93 17.45 -1.87
C GLY A 619 15.22 18.75 -2.25
N SER A 620 15.58 19.34 -3.40
CA SER A 620 14.96 20.59 -3.85
C SER A 620 13.59 20.41 -4.52
N SER A 621 13.36 19.30 -5.22
CA SER A 621 12.06 19.04 -5.87
C SER A 621 10.94 18.75 -4.85
N CYS A 622 11.28 18.16 -3.70
CA CYS A 622 10.36 18.05 -2.55
C CYS A 622 9.92 19.43 -2.04
N VAL A 623 10.84 20.41 -1.96
CA VAL A 623 10.50 21.79 -1.59
C VAL A 623 9.61 22.42 -2.67
N TYR A 624 9.95 22.23 -3.94
CA TYR A 624 9.16 22.74 -5.06
C TYR A 624 7.72 22.21 -5.06
N ALA A 625 7.54 20.93 -4.73
CA ALA A 625 6.24 20.27 -4.61
C ALA A 625 5.52 20.49 -3.26
N GLY A 626 6.10 21.28 -2.35
CA GLY A 626 5.54 21.57 -1.03
C GLY A 626 5.53 20.37 -0.07
N GLN A 627 6.34 19.34 -0.34
CA GLN A 627 6.53 18.16 0.52
C GLN A 627 7.57 18.41 1.63
N ALA A 628 8.42 19.43 1.47
CA ALA A 628 9.40 19.88 2.46
C ALA A 628 9.48 21.41 2.47
N LYS A 629 10.07 21.98 3.53
CA LYS A 629 10.42 23.41 3.56
C LYS A 629 11.89 23.62 3.21
N VAL A 630 12.24 24.85 2.85
CA VAL A 630 13.63 25.25 2.60
C VAL A 630 14.49 24.98 3.84
N GLU A 631 13.96 25.28 5.04
CA GLU A 631 14.68 25.07 6.29
C GLU A 631 14.96 23.59 6.56
N ASP A 632 14.01 22.71 6.22
CA ASP A 632 14.16 21.26 6.38
C ASP A 632 15.26 20.74 5.44
N ALA A 633 15.25 21.15 4.17
CA ALA A 633 16.28 20.80 3.20
C ALA A 633 17.66 21.34 3.61
N HIS A 634 17.74 22.58 4.12
CA HIS A 634 18.98 23.17 4.60
C HIS A 634 19.56 22.46 5.82
N ALA A 635 18.70 21.87 6.65
CA ALA A 635 19.07 21.15 7.86
C ALA A 635 19.56 19.71 7.60
N SER A 636 19.33 19.15 6.41
CA SER A 636 19.81 17.82 6.04
C SER A 636 21.32 17.69 6.23
N THR A 637 21.73 16.78 7.10
CA THR A 637 23.12 16.56 7.49
C THR A 637 23.82 15.55 6.58
N SER A 638 25.13 15.66 6.47
CA SER A 638 25.94 14.78 5.64
C SER A 638 25.92 13.30 6.11
N ASN A 639 25.78 12.39 5.16
CA ASN A 639 25.74 10.93 5.37
C ASN A 639 27.09 10.33 5.76
N ASP A 640 28.20 11.05 5.60
CA ASP A 640 29.56 10.64 6.01
C ASP A 640 29.82 10.80 7.52
N GLY A 641 28.86 11.36 8.26
CA GLY A 641 28.98 11.62 9.70
C GLY A 641 29.65 12.95 10.05
N SER A 642 30.00 13.77 9.06
CA SER A 642 30.41 15.15 9.30
C SER A 642 29.21 16.03 9.70
N PRO A 643 29.42 17.12 10.45
CA PRO A 643 28.35 18.04 10.83
C PRO A 643 27.93 19.00 9.70
N GLU A 644 28.42 18.80 8.48
CA GLU A 644 28.07 19.62 7.32
C GLU A 644 26.58 19.45 7.00
N THR A 645 25.90 20.55 6.66
CA THR A 645 24.51 20.54 6.19
C THR A 645 24.43 20.98 4.74
N MET A 646 23.35 20.61 4.04
CA MET A 646 23.10 21.02 2.66
C MET A 646 23.11 22.55 2.52
N GLY A 647 22.48 23.27 3.45
CA GLY A 647 22.44 24.73 3.43
C GLY A 647 23.85 25.36 3.52
N ASN A 648 24.69 24.87 4.43
CA ASN A 648 26.07 25.35 4.56
C ASN A 648 26.91 25.00 3.32
N ALA A 649 26.74 23.81 2.76
CA ALA A 649 27.45 23.40 1.56
C ALA A 649 27.06 24.26 0.34
N LEU A 650 25.76 24.52 0.14
CA LEU A 650 25.28 25.42 -0.91
C LEU A 650 25.79 26.86 -0.73
N ALA A 651 25.82 27.36 0.51
CA ALA A 651 26.37 28.68 0.81
C ALA A 651 27.86 28.78 0.42
N LYS A 652 28.66 27.74 0.70
CA LYS A 652 30.09 27.69 0.38
C LYS A 652 30.35 27.78 -1.12
N ILE A 653 29.56 27.08 -1.93
CA ILE A 653 29.70 27.11 -3.39
C ILE A 653 28.99 28.29 -4.05
N GLY A 654 28.26 29.11 -3.29
CA GLY A 654 27.57 30.31 -3.79
C GLY A 654 26.24 30.04 -4.49
N TYR A 655 25.55 28.96 -4.14
CA TYR A 655 24.30 28.51 -4.77
C TYR A 655 23.06 28.64 -3.86
N ILE A 656 23.07 29.57 -2.90
CA ILE A 656 21.82 30.04 -2.27
C ILE A 656 21.37 31.29 -3.04
N GLY A 657 20.29 31.17 -3.81
CA GLY A 657 19.76 32.26 -4.63
C GLY A 657 18.40 32.79 -4.20
N ASP A 658 17.91 33.78 -4.92
CA ASP A 658 16.66 34.52 -4.68
C ASP A 658 15.50 34.08 -5.61
N GLY A 659 15.70 33.00 -6.35
CA GLY A 659 14.72 32.41 -7.26
C GLY A 659 13.55 31.73 -6.55
N PRO A 660 12.52 31.35 -7.31
CA PRO A 660 11.30 30.76 -6.77
C PRO A 660 11.56 29.37 -6.18
N ASN A 661 11.03 29.11 -4.99
CA ASN A 661 11.23 27.85 -4.27
C ASN A 661 10.10 26.85 -4.48
N THR A 662 8.89 27.32 -4.78
CA THR A 662 7.68 26.49 -4.82
C THR A 662 6.97 26.58 -6.17
N PHE A 663 6.16 25.57 -6.49
CA PHE A 663 5.29 25.59 -7.67
C PHE A 663 4.35 26.81 -7.71
N LYS A 664 3.92 27.30 -6.54
CA LYS A 664 3.08 28.50 -6.46
C LYS A 664 3.82 29.76 -6.90
N GLU A 665 5.11 29.86 -6.58
CA GLU A 665 5.96 30.99 -6.98
C GLU A 665 6.37 30.92 -8.45
N PHE A 666 6.50 29.71 -9.00
CA PHE A 666 6.83 29.48 -10.40
C PHE A 666 6.05 28.29 -10.94
N PRO A 667 4.80 28.50 -11.40
CA PRO A 667 4.01 27.44 -11.99
C PRO A 667 4.60 27.01 -13.33
N ILE A 668 4.48 25.74 -13.65
CA ILE A 668 4.81 25.13 -14.94
C ILE A 668 3.55 24.49 -15.52
N SER A 669 3.48 24.32 -16.84
CA SER A 669 2.32 23.68 -17.49
C SER A 669 2.43 22.15 -17.53
N ALA A 670 3.65 21.63 -17.57
CA ALA A 670 3.99 20.21 -17.55
C ALA A 670 5.48 20.03 -17.23
N HIS A 671 5.89 18.83 -16.85
CA HIS A 671 7.29 18.44 -16.66
C HIS A 671 7.62 17.17 -17.47
N PHE A 672 8.72 17.19 -18.23
CA PHE A 672 9.25 16.02 -18.92
C PHE A 672 10.70 15.77 -18.54
N GLU A 673 11.00 14.57 -18.08
CA GLU A 673 12.36 14.21 -17.67
C GLU A 673 12.91 13.09 -18.55
N LEU A 674 14.10 13.31 -19.10
CA LEU A 674 14.90 12.25 -19.70
C LEU A 674 15.84 11.69 -18.65
N HIS A 675 15.90 10.37 -18.55
CA HIS A 675 16.79 9.69 -17.64
C HIS A 675 17.35 8.41 -18.27
N VAL A 676 18.45 7.88 -17.76
CA VAL A 676 18.84 6.50 -18.06
C VAL A 676 17.89 5.52 -17.37
N GLU A 677 17.67 4.35 -17.96
CA GLU A 677 16.69 3.37 -17.44
C GLU A 677 17.09 2.81 -16.07
N GLN A 678 18.39 2.65 -15.82
CA GLN A 678 18.95 1.99 -14.62
C GLN A 678 18.43 0.54 -14.44
N ALA A 679 17.91 -0.03 -15.53
CA ALA A 679 17.36 -1.37 -15.60
C ALA A 679 17.64 -1.96 -17.00
N VAL A 680 17.15 -3.17 -17.24
CA VAL A 680 17.46 -3.97 -18.45
C VAL A 680 16.24 -4.15 -19.37
N SER A 681 15.12 -3.48 -19.12
CA SER A 681 13.89 -3.69 -19.88
C SER A 681 14.05 -3.21 -21.32
N LEU A 682 14.67 -2.05 -21.55
CA LEU A 682 14.92 -1.54 -22.90
C LEU A 682 15.99 -2.35 -23.64
N GLU A 683 17.03 -2.80 -22.93
CA GLU A 683 18.06 -3.67 -23.49
C GLU A 683 17.48 -5.01 -23.93
N LYS A 684 16.72 -5.69 -23.05
CA LYS A 684 15.96 -6.91 -23.39
C LYS A 684 14.89 -6.66 -24.45
N GLY A 685 14.38 -5.44 -24.49
CA GLY A 685 13.40 -4.96 -25.47
C GLY A 685 13.98 -4.73 -26.86
N GLY A 686 15.30 -4.57 -26.99
CA GLY A 686 15.94 -4.11 -28.21
C GLY A 686 15.52 -2.69 -28.60
N LYS A 687 15.13 -1.86 -27.64
CA LYS A 687 14.63 -0.49 -27.84
C LYS A 687 15.61 0.53 -27.28
N ALA A 688 15.72 1.68 -27.92
CA ALA A 688 16.66 2.73 -27.51
C ALA A 688 16.08 3.57 -26.37
N VAL A 689 14.76 3.75 -26.36
CA VAL A 689 14.04 4.60 -25.41
C VAL A 689 12.80 3.92 -24.87
N GLY A 690 12.25 4.41 -23.76
CA GLY A 690 10.94 3.99 -23.27
C GLY A 690 10.14 5.15 -22.70
N TRP A 691 8.81 5.05 -22.83
CA TRP A 691 7.90 5.95 -22.12
C TRP A 691 7.55 5.33 -20.77
N ALA A 692 7.98 5.98 -19.69
CA ALA A 692 7.68 5.50 -18.35
C ALA A 692 6.23 5.81 -18.00
N THR A 693 5.46 4.79 -17.60
CA THR A 693 4.04 4.97 -17.20
C THR A 693 3.87 5.09 -15.69
N CYS A 694 4.82 4.58 -14.91
CA CYS A 694 4.72 4.43 -13.47
C CYS A 694 6.08 4.24 -12.80
N TRP A 695 6.07 4.15 -11.46
CA TRP A 695 7.20 3.79 -10.59
C TRP A 695 6.74 2.81 -9.48
N PRO A 696 7.63 1.95 -8.93
CA PRO A 696 7.30 1.07 -7.82
C PRO A 696 7.25 1.83 -6.50
N GLY A 697 6.63 1.24 -5.49
CA GLY A 697 6.67 1.77 -4.14
C GLY A 697 8.02 1.50 -3.47
N MET A 698 8.45 2.42 -2.62
CA MET A 698 9.77 2.40 -1.99
C MET A 698 9.75 3.03 -0.59
N THR A 699 10.45 2.41 0.37
CA THR A 699 10.49 2.86 1.77
C THR A 699 11.86 2.64 2.38
N TRP A 700 12.43 3.68 3.00
CA TRP A 700 13.70 3.57 3.71
C TRP A 700 13.42 3.63 5.21
N TYR A 701 14.12 2.76 5.94
CA TYR A 701 14.09 2.71 7.39
C TYR A 701 15.49 2.87 7.96
N ASP A 702 15.54 3.58 9.08
CA ASP A 702 16.59 3.41 10.07
C ASP A 702 16.08 2.51 11.19
N ILE A 703 16.83 1.48 11.56
CA ILE A 703 16.57 0.65 12.74
C ILE A 703 17.77 0.74 13.67
N PHE A 704 17.50 0.99 14.95
CA PHE A 704 18.47 1.12 16.01
C PHE A 704 18.31 -0.02 17.02
N PHE A 705 19.42 -0.65 17.40
CA PHE A 705 19.52 -1.53 18.56
C PHE A 705 20.46 -0.94 19.61
N THR A 706 20.03 -1.03 20.86
CA THR A 706 20.81 -0.62 22.04
C THR A 706 20.90 -1.77 23.04
N GLY A 707 22.10 -2.06 23.48
CA GLY A 707 22.46 -3.07 24.46
C GLY A 707 23.50 -2.52 25.43
N ASP A 708 24.45 -3.34 25.87
CA ASP A 708 25.39 -2.97 26.93
C ASP A 708 26.85 -3.06 26.48
N ASP A 709 27.67 -2.12 26.98
CA ASP A 709 29.13 -2.18 26.82
C ASP A 709 29.71 -3.34 27.64
N GLY A 710 30.79 -3.93 27.14
CA GLY A 710 31.54 -4.94 27.89
C GLY A 710 32.85 -5.32 27.22
N HIS A 711 33.76 -5.93 27.97
CA HIS A 711 35.06 -6.34 27.46
C HIS A 711 34.94 -7.65 26.65
N ALA A 712 35.36 -7.63 25.39
CA ALA A 712 35.09 -8.68 24.41
C ALA A 712 35.59 -10.07 24.81
N THR A 713 36.66 -10.18 25.61
CA THR A 713 37.26 -11.47 26.00
C THR A 713 36.98 -11.90 27.44
N THR A 714 36.50 -11.01 28.32
CA THR A 714 36.32 -11.32 29.74
C THR A 714 34.87 -11.32 30.18
N TYR A 715 33.98 -10.67 29.43
CA TYR A 715 32.55 -10.78 29.65
C TYR A 715 32.05 -12.13 29.11
N PRO A 716 31.33 -12.97 29.89
CA PRO A 716 30.83 -14.26 29.40
C PRO A 716 29.91 -14.11 28.18
N MET A 717 29.74 -15.17 27.37
CA MET A 717 28.80 -15.12 26.22
C MET A 717 27.34 -15.09 26.66
N TYR A 718 27.01 -15.85 27.72
CA TYR A 718 25.68 -15.85 28.31
C TYR A 718 25.39 -14.47 28.94
N GLY A 719 24.24 -13.89 28.60
CA GLY A 719 23.80 -12.59 29.10
C GLY A 719 24.33 -11.37 28.34
N ARG A 720 25.10 -11.54 27.26
CA ARG A 720 25.50 -10.40 26.41
C ARG A 720 24.29 -9.78 25.71
N ARG A 721 24.21 -8.46 25.79
CA ARG A 721 23.28 -7.62 25.03
C ARG A 721 24.06 -6.92 23.92
N ASP A 722 24.49 -7.72 22.93
CA ASP A 722 25.33 -7.27 21.82
C ASP A 722 24.45 -6.78 20.64
N ALA A 723 24.43 -5.46 20.43
CA ALA A 723 23.62 -4.81 19.42
C ALA A 723 24.07 -5.17 17.99
N ALA A 724 25.37 -5.40 17.76
CA ALA A 724 25.88 -5.75 16.43
C ALA A 724 25.47 -7.17 16.03
N VAL A 725 25.43 -8.10 16.99
CA VAL A 725 24.87 -9.45 16.77
C VAL A 725 23.39 -9.38 16.41
N GLY A 726 22.61 -8.56 17.13
CA GLY A 726 21.19 -8.33 16.81
C GLY A 726 21.00 -7.78 15.40
N LEU A 727 21.78 -6.75 15.04
CA LEU A 727 21.76 -6.15 13.70
C LEU A 727 22.17 -7.15 12.61
N GLY A 728 23.19 -7.97 12.84
CA GLY A 728 23.61 -9.01 11.88
C GLY A 728 22.51 -10.03 11.57
N LYS A 729 21.72 -10.41 12.60
CA LYS A 729 20.55 -11.27 12.42
C LYS A 729 19.46 -10.57 11.62
N LEU A 730 19.20 -9.30 11.89
CA LEU A 730 18.18 -8.53 11.18
C LEU A 730 18.52 -8.36 9.69
N ILE A 731 19.78 -8.09 9.35
CA ILE A 731 20.24 -7.98 7.95
C ILE A 731 19.93 -9.26 7.16
N ALA A 732 20.19 -10.42 7.75
CA ALA A 732 19.88 -11.70 7.11
C ALA A 732 18.37 -11.90 6.88
N GLU A 733 17.52 -11.38 7.77
CA GLU A 733 16.07 -11.43 7.60
C GLU A 733 15.57 -10.44 6.54
N ILE A 734 16.15 -9.23 6.45
CA ILE A 734 15.77 -8.21 5.45
C ILE A 734 15.87 -8.78 4.03
N ASP A 735 16.98 -9.46 3.70
CA ASP A 735 17.19 -10.07 2.39
C ASP A 735 16.18 -11.19 2.09
N LYS A 736 15.98 -12.09 3.05
CA LYS A 736 14.99 -13.18 2.93
C LYS A 736 13.58 -12.67 2.69
N VAL A 737 13.17 -11.62 3.41
CA VAL A 737 11.82 -11.05 3.29
C VAL A 737 11.61 -10.51 1.88
N ALA A 738 12.55 -9.72 1.35
CA ALA A 738 12.45 -9.18 0.00
C ALA A 738 12.34 -10.29 -1.06
N LEU A 739 13.22 -11.31 -0.98
CA LEU A 739 13.17 -12.46 -1.89
C LEU A 739 11.82 -13.21 -1.79
N SER A 740 11.33 -13.45 -0.58
CA SER A 740 10.06 -14.16 -0.37
C SER A 740 8.84 -13.42 -0.89
N LYS A 741 8.93 -12.09 -1.00
CA LYS A 741 7.85 -11.21 -1.45
C LYS A 741 8.03 -10.74 -2.89
N ASN A 742 9.06 -11.21 -3.61
CA ASN A 742 9.39 -10.73 -4.95
C ASN A 742 9.55 -9.19 -4.98
N GLY A 743 10.10 -8.64 -3.90
CA GLY A 743 10.53 -7.25 -3.79
C GLY A 743 12.03 -7.12 -3.88
N TYR A 744 12.51 -5.89 -3.74
CA TYR A 744 13.92 -5.55 -3.69
C TYR A 744 14.24 -4.98 -2.32
N THR A 745 15.48 -5.18 -1.89
CA THR A 745 16.00 -4.54 -0.69
C THR A 745 17.47 -4.21 -0.87
N THR A 746 17.94 -3.21 -0.16
CA THR A 746 19.37 -2.89 -0.05
C THR A 746 19.65 -2.29 1.31
N VAL A 747 20.58 -2.90 2.04
CA VAL A 747 21.18 -2.27 3.23
C VAL A 747 22.19 -1.25 2.74
N THR A 748 21.92 0.03 3.02
CA THR A 748 22.68 1.17 2.48
C THR A 748 23.67 1.76 3.48
N SER A 749 23.45 1.54 4.79
CA SER A 749 24.37 2.01 5.83
C SER A 749 24.36 1.11 7.05
N LEU A 750 25.55 0.89 7.63
CA LEU A 750 25.75 0.19 8.88
C LEU A 750 26.65 1.02 9.78
N ARG A 751 26.21 1.27 11.01
CA ARG A 751 27.00 1.95 12.04
C ARG A 751 26.90 1.18 13.33
N SER A 752 28.02 0.91 13.98
CA SER A 752 28.07 0.21 15.26
C SER A 752 29.11 0.83 16.17
N GLY A 753 28.85 0.82 17.48
CA GLY A 753 29.77 1.28 18.50
C GLY A 753 29.64 0.50 19.82
N PRO A 754 30.59 0.68 20.76
CA PRO A 754 31.69 1.64 20.75
C PRO A 754 32.86 1.21 19.84
N PHE A 755 33.71 2.18 19.48
CA PHE A 755 34.88 1.94 18.63
C PHE A 755 35.96 1.13 19.36
N GLY A 756 36.48 0.08 18.72
CA GLY A 756 37.61 -0.72 19.21
C GLY A 756 37.32 -2.23 19.27
N ALA A 757 38.29 -3.05 18.83
CA ALA A 757 38.13 -4.50 18.73
C ALA A 757 38.00 -5.24 20.08
N GLY A 758 38.27 -4.55 21.20
CA GLY A 758 38.20 -5.10 22.55
C GLY A 758 36.84 -4.98 23.24
N SER A 759 35.83 -4.45 22.56
CA SER A 759 34.54 -4.08 23.16
C SER A 759 33.35 -4.76 22.50
N ILE A 760 32.41 -5.25 23.32
CA ILE A 760 31.06 -5.62 22.90
C ILE A 760 30.37 -4.36 22.36
N GLN A 761 29.65 -4.51 21.25
CA GLN A 761 28.95 -3.40 20.59
C GLN A 761 27.61 -3.13 21.28
N SER A 762 27.49 -2.01 21.97
CA SER A 762 26.28 -1.62 22.70
C SER A 762 25.29 -0.82 21.86
N THR A 763 25.70 -0.25 20.73
CA THR A 763 24.80 0.49 19.85
C THR A 763 25.03 0.10 18.40
N SER A 764 23.95 -0.13 17.67
CA SER A 764 24.04 -0.46 16.25
C SER A 764 22.84 0.10 15.48
N LYS A 765 23.11 0.68 14.32
CA LYS A 765 22.13 1.25 13.39
C LYS A 765 22.28 0.60 12.02
N VAL A 766 21.16 0.17 11.44
CA VAL A 766 21.06 -0.21 10.02
C VAL A 766 20.14 0.76 9.29
N THR A 767 20.57 1.22 8.12
CA THR A 767 19.72 1.91 7.15
C THR A 767 19.50 0.97 5.97
N PHE A 768 18.26 0.80 5.54
CA PHE A 768 17.94 -0.02 4.38
C PHE A 768 16.72 0.50 3.64
N GLY A 769 16.70 0.29 2.33
CA GLY A 769 15.56 0.55 1.47
C GLY A 769 14.88 -0.74 1.07
N ILE A 770 13.55 -0.72 0.99
CA ILE A 770 12.73 -1.76 0.37
C ILE A 770 11.94 -1.18 -0.80
N VAL A 771 11.81 -1.95 -1.88
CA VAL A 771 11.08 -1.55 -3.08
C VAL A 771 10.16 -2.69 -3.51
N HIS A 772 8.92 -2.37 -3.87
CA HIS A 772 7.97 -3.35 -4.38
C HIS A 772 7.01 -2.71 -5.40
N LYS A 773 6.70 -3.43 -6.48
CA LYS A 773 5.81 -2.95 -7.56
C LYS A 773 4.39 -2.63 -7.08
N GLU A 774 3.93 -3.33 -6.05
CA GLU A 774 2.60 -3.21 -5.47
C GLU A 774 2.69 -2.70 -4.04
N GLU A 775 1.78 -1.80 -3.66
CA GLU A 775 1.71 -1.21 -2.33
C GLU A 775 1.57 -2.27 -1.24
N LYS A 776 0.67 -3.26 -1.44
CA LYS A 776 0.46 -4.35 -0.48
C LYS A 776 1.77 -5.09 -0.17
N GLY A 777 2.55 -5.43 -1.19
CA GLY A 777 3.82 -6.11 -0.98
C GLY A 777 4.87 -5.24 -0.30
N LEU A 778 4.91 -3.93 -0.59
CA LEU A 778 5.80 -2.99 0.10
C LEU A 778 5.49 -2.93 1.60
N LEU A 779 4.21 -2.77 1.95
CA LEU A 779 3.76 -2.66 3.34
C LEU A 779 3.98 -3.98 4.09
N GLU A 780 3.68 -5.12 3.46
CA GLU A 780 3.95 -6.43 4.07
C GLU A 780 5.44 -6.68 4.31
N MET A 781 6.31 -6.27 3.38
CA MET A 781 7.75 -6.36 3.59
C MET A 781 8.18 -5.53 4.81
N ALA A 782 7.67 -4.29 4.92
CA ALA A 782 7.95 -3.42 6.05
C ALA A 782 7.50 -4.06 7.39
N ASP A 783 6.25 -4.51 7.45
CA ASP A 783 5.66 -5.07 8.66
C ASP A 783 6.44 -6.30 9.16
N ILE A 784 6.78 -7.22 8.24
CA ILE A 784 7.55 -8.42 8.59
C ILE A 784 8.95 -8.03 9.11
N ILE A 785 9.63 -7.09 8.47
CA ILE A 785 10.97 -6.67 8.89
C ILE A 785 10.93 -6.00 10.28
N LEU A 786 9.95 -5.13 10.54
CA LEU A 786 9.79 -4.49 11.85
C LEU A 786 9.43 -5.51 12.95
N GLU A 787 8.58 -6.50 12.64
CA GLU A 787 8.28 -7.60 13.56
C GLU A 787 9.54 -8.44 13.87
N ARG A 788 10.37 -8.71 12.86
CA ARG A 788 11.64 -9.43 13.03
C ARG A 788 12.63 -8.62 13.88
N ALA A 789 12.71 -7.31 13.68
CA ALA A 789 13.53 -6.43 14.52
C ALA A 789 13.09 -6.50 15.99
N ALA A 790 11.78 -6.41 16.27
CA ALA A 790 11.23 -6.53 17.60
C ALA A 790 11.52 -7.90 18.25
N THR A 791 11.35 -8.98 17.48
CA THR A 791 11.60 -10.35 17.95
C THR A 791 13.08 -10.58 18.28
N ILE A 792 13.98 -10.11 17.41
CA ILE A 792 15.43 -10.18 17.63
C ILE A 792 15.82 -9.37 18.86
N ALA A 793 15.27 -8.17 19.01
CA ALA A 793 15.54 -7.34 20.18
C ALA A 793 15.15 -8.06 21.48
N ALA A 794 13.92 -8.58 21.55
CA ALA A 794 13.44 -9.33 22.70
C ALA A 794 14.30 -10.56 23.02
N ALA A 795 14.65 -11.36 22.02
CA ALA A 795 15.47 -12.58 22.20
C ALA A 795 16.89 -12.29 22.71
N HIS A 796 17.41 -11.09 22.46
CA HIS A 796 18.74 -10.66 22.87
C HIS A 796 18.74 -9.65 24.03
N GLY A 797 17.58 -9.35 24.59
CA GLY A 797 17.40 -8.32 25.61
C GLY A 797 17.75 -6.91 25.12
N LEU A 798 17.79 -6.63 23.83
CA LEU A 798 18.12 -5.32 23.29
C LEU A 798 16.91 -4.38 23.37
N GLU A 799 17.19 -3.10 23.57
CA GLU A 799 16.24 -2.03 23.25
C GLU A 799 16.28 -1.77 21.73
N TRP A 800 15.17 -1.36 21.15
CA TRP A 800 15.12 -1.05 19.73
C TRP A 800 14.18 0.10 19.40
N SER A 801 14.44 0.77 18.28
CA SER A 801 13.56 1.78 17.69
C SER A 801 13.73 1.79 16.17
N SER A 802 12.78 2.40 15.48
CA SER A 802 12.81 2.54 14.03
C SER A 802 12.27 3.89 13.57
N ASP A 803 12.91 4.48 12.58
CA ASP A 803 12.43 5.67 11.89
C ASP A 803 12.19 5.35 10.41
N ARG A 804 11.00 5.69 9.90
CA ARG A 804 10.71 5.65 8.46
C ARG A 804 11.16 6.97 7.84
N ILE A 805 12.35 6.96 7.25
CA ILE A 805 13.04 8.17 6.78
C ILE A 805 12.67 8.55 5.33
N MET A 806 12.07 7.63 4.57
CA MET A 806 11.48 7.90 3.25
C MET A 806 10.32 6.94 3.01
N HIS A 807 9.25 7.44 2.39
CA HIS A 807 8.11 6.61 2.00
C HIS A 807 7.46 7.17 0.75
N LEU A 808 7.50 6.42 -0.34
CA LEU A 808 6.84 6.72 -1.60
C LEU A 808 6.05 5.50 -2.03
N LEU A 809 4.75 5.64 -2.22
CA LEU A 809 3.90 4.57 -2.72
C LEU A 809 4.08 4.38 -4.24
N PRO A 810 3.77 3.19 -4.79
CA PRO A 810 3.74 3.02 -6.24
C PRO A 810 2.77 4.02 -6.86
N GLY A 811 3.14 4.60 -7.99
CA GLY A 811 2.35 5.67 -8.60
C GLY A 811 2.44 5.67 -10.12
N LYS A 812 1.65 6.54 -10.73
CA LYS A 812 1.50 6.66 -12.18
C LYS A 812 1.72 8.09 -12.65
N PHE A 813 2.31 8.22 -13.82
CA PHE A 813 2.41 9.48 -14.53
C PHE A 813 1.07 9.86 -15.17
N TRP A 814 0.94 11.12 -15.59
CA TRP A 814 -0.31 11.62 -16.16
C TRP A 814 -0.47 11.08 -17.59
N GLN A 815 -1.63 10.48 -17.89
CA GLN A 815 -1.85 9.87 -19.20
C GLN A 815 -1.63 10.86 -20.35
N GLU A 816 -2.06 12.12 -20.20
CA GLU A 816 -1.87 13.11 -21.27
C GLU A 816 -0.40 13.45 -21.56
N ALA A 817 0.49 13.30 -20.56
CA ALA A 817 1.93 13.48 -20.69
C ALA A 817 2.61 12.19 -21.21
N ILE A 818 2.19 11.01 -20.72
CA ILE A 818 2.62 9.70 -21.24
C ILE A 818 2.38 9.64 -22.74
N ASP A 819 1.21 10.06 -23.20
CA ASP A 819 0.85 10.11 -24.62
C ASP A 819 1.80 10.95 -25.47
N CYS A 820 2.29 12.06 -24.92
CA CYS A 820 3.25 12.92 -25.60
C CYS A 820 4.63 12.26 -25.71
N VAL A 821 5.05 11.53 -24.67
CA VAL A 821 6.29 10.77 -24.65
C VAL A 821 6.21 9.56 -25.59
N GLU A 822 5.12 8.80 -25.54
CA GLU A 822 4.85 7.68 -26.45
C GLU A 822 4.99 8.13 -27.91
N ALA A 823 4.31 9.22 -28.29
CA ALA A 823 4.43 9.80 -29.63
C ALA A 823 5.86 10.26 -29.95
N GLY A 824 6.56 10.86 -28.98
CA GLY A 824 7.95 11.32 -29.12
C GLY A 824 8.94 10.18 -29.34
N CYS A 825 8.75 9.05 -28.65
CA CYS A 825 9.52 7.83 -28.80
C CYS A 825 9.32 7.18 -30.18
N GLY A 826 8.07 7.11 -30.66
CA GLY A 826 7.75 6.43 -31.92
C GLY A 826 8.27 4.98 -31.94
N ASP A 827 8.71 4.51 -33.11
CA ASP A 827 9.21 3.13 -33.29
C ASP A 827 10.50 2.82 -32.51
N MET A 828 11.22 3.84 -32.05
CA MET A 828 12.45 3.68 -31.26
C MET A 828 12.17 3.15 -29.85
N GLY A 829 10.92 3.23 -29.39
CA GLY A 829 10.56 2.97 -28.01
C GLY A 829 9.65 1.79 -27.74
N MET A 830 9.45 1.56 -26.45
CA MET A 830 8.44 0.68 -25.86
C MET A 830 7.95 1.24 -24.51
N GLU A 831 6.82 0.73 -24.03
CA GLU A 831 6.35 1.01 -22.68
C GLU A 831 7.32 0.46 -21.64
N THR A 832 7.52 1.21 -20.56
CA THR A 832 8.35 0.78 -19.42
C THR A 832 7.90 1.44 -18.12
N MET A 833 8.61 1.13 -17.04
CA MET A 833 8.48 1.72 -15.70
C MET A 833 9.85 2.26 -15.29
N THR A 834 9.91 3.37 -14.56
CA THR A 834 11.15 3.73 -13.85
C THR A 834 11.23 2.93 -12.55
N MET A 835 12.37 2.30 -12.27
CA MET A 835 12.54 1.43 -11.10
C MET A 835 12.95 2.17 -9.82
N THR A 836 13.09 3.50 -9.89
CA THR A 836 13.43 4.37 -8.77
C THR A 836 12.61 5.67 -8.82
N ALA A 837 12.73 6.50 -7.78
CA ALA A 837 12.16 7.83 -7.77
C ALA A 837 13.08 8.79 -8.51
N HIS A 838 12.47 9.84 -9.05
CA HIS A 838 13.15 10.97 -9.69
C HIS A 838 12.45 12.26 -9.28
N ASP A 839 13.01 13.43 -9.59
CA ASP A 839 12.34 14.71 -9.36
C ASP A 839 10.95 14.78 -10.02
N SER A 840 10.76 14.07 -11.14
CA SER A 840 9.45 13.91 -11.77
C SER A 840 8.38 13.26 -10.88
N THR A 841 8.74 12.47 -9.88
CA THR A 841 7.77 11.94 -8.90
C THR A 841 7.17 13.05 -8.03
N MET A 842 7.89 14.16 -7.84
CA MET A 842 7.42 15.32 -7.10
C MET A 842 6.62 16.28 -7.99
N THR A 843 7.05 16.53 -9.22
CA THR A 843 6.29 17.39 -10.14
C THR A 843 4.99 16.75 -10.60
N GLN A 844 4.92 15.41 -10.66
CA GLN A 844 3.71 14.65 -10.94
C GLN A 844 2.55 15.03 -10.01
N LEU A 845 2.82 15.40 -8.76
CA LEU A 845 1.79 15.77 -7.78
C LEU A 845 1.05 17.06 -8.17
N LEU A 846 1.63 17.86 -9.07
CA LEU A 846 1.23 19.23 -9.34
C LEU A 846 0.72 19.43 -10.77
N VAL A 847 1.37 18.78 -11.73
CA VAL A 847 1.16 19.02 -13.17
C VAL A 847 1.28 17.74 -13.98
N PRO A 848 0.82 17.74 -15.25
CA PRO A 848 1.12 16.69 -16.19
C PRO A 848 2.62 16.42 -16.28
N THR A 849 3.03 15.24 -15.82
CA THR A 849 4.43 14.81 -15.82
C THR A 849 4.55 13.42 -16.42
N ALA A 850 5.61 13.17 -17.21
CA ALA A 850 6.01 11.85 -17.69
C ALA A 850 7.52 11.82 -17.99
N MET A 851 8.10 10.62 -18.10
CA MET A 851 9.54 10.45 -18.33
C MET A 851 9.85 9.67 -19.62
N VAL A 852 10.98 10.03 -20.23
CA VAL A 852 11.68 9.26 -21.26
C VAL A 852 12.83 8.52 -20.59
N LEU A 853 12.91 7.20 -20.74
CA LEU A 853 14.07 6.42 -20.30
C LEU A 853 14.94 6.07 -21.50
N ALA A 854 16.25 6.26 -21.40
CA ALA A 854 17.25 5.82 -22.38
C ALA A 854 17.87 4.50 -21.94
N ARG A 855 18.11 3.58 -22.88
CA ARG A 855 18.62 2.24 -22.60
C ARG A 855 19.94 2.26 -21.84
N SER A 856 20.03 1.44 -20.80
CA SER A 856 21.26 1.24 -20.01
C SER A 856 21.85 -0.14 -20.29
N LYS A 857 23.16 -0.20 -20.59
CA LYS A 857 23.87 -1.46 -20.84
C LYS A 857 23.92 -2.29 -19.57
N ASN A 858 23.43 -3.54 -19.62
CA ASN A 858 23.29 -4.45 -18.48
C ASN A 858 22.48 -3.87 -17.29
N GLY A 859 21.77 -2.75 -17.48
CA GLY A 859 21.09 -2.03 -16.39
C GLY A 859 22.03 -1.51 -15.30
N TRP A 860 23.33 -1.34 -15.60
CA TRP A 860 24.26 -0.77 -14.64
C TRP A 860 23.96 0.70 -14.42
N SER A 861 23.83 1.09 -13.15
CA SER A 861 23.80 2.46 -12.66
C SER A 861 24.40 2.50 -11.25
N HIS A 862 24.57 3.69 -10.67
CA HIS A 862 25.25 3.91 -9.38
C HIS A 862 26.62 3.21 -9.27
N CYS A 863 27.29 3.04 -10.41
CA CYS A 863 28.62 2.46 -10.52
C CYS A 863 29.36 3.00 -11.75
N ALA A 864 30.69 2.98 -11.70
CA ALA A 864 31.56 3.39 -12.81
C ALA A 864 31.34 2.64 -14.13
N LYS A 865 30.65 1.50 -14.10
CA LYS A 865 30.35 0.69 -15.29
C LYS A 865 29.10 1.15 -16.04
N GLU A 866 28.31 2.07 -15.46
CA GLU A 866 27.14 2.64 -16.13
C GLU A 866 27.48 3.09 -17.54
N TRP A 867 26.63 2.70 -18.48
CA TRP A 867 26.85 3.00 -19.88
C TRP A 867 25.55 3.10 -20.65
N THR A 868 25.37 4.23 -21.34
CA THR A 868 24.36 4.45 -22.37
C THR A 868 25.10 4.89 -23.63
N SER A 869 24.76 4.31 -24.79
CA SER A 869 25.47 4.63 -26.02
C SER A 869 25.14 6.04 -26.50
N LYS A 870 26.01 6.62 -27.33
CA LYS A 870 25.78 7.93 -27.93
C LYS A 870 24.46 8.01 -28.70
N GLU A 871 24.15 6.95 -29.42
CA GLU A 871 22.92 6.81 -30.20
C GLU A 871 21.69 6.76 -29.29
N ASP A 872 21.76 6.03 -28.18
CA ASP A 872 20.68 5.94 -27.20
C ASP A 872 20.49 7.28 -26.44
N CYS A 873 21.58 8.00 -26.11
CA CYS A 873 21.52 9.36 -25.55
C CYS A 873 20.82 10.33 -26.53
N ALA A 874 21.17 10.27 -27.82
CA ALA A 874 20.56 11.11 -28.84
C ALA A 874 19.08 10.75 -29.07
N ALA A 875 18.73 9.46 -29.08
CA ALA A 875 17.36 8.99 -29.20
C ALA A 875 16.50 9.46 -28.01
N GLY A 876 17.02 9.36 -26.79
CA GLY A 876 16.35 9.86 -25.57
C GLY A 876 16.11 11.36 -25.63
N THR A 877 17.14 12.12 -26.03
CA THR A 877 17.07 13.59 -26.16
C THR A 877 16.08 14.03 -27.22
N LEU A 878 16.04 13.33 -28.36
CA LEU A 878 15.06 13.59 -29.40
C LEU A 878 13.63 13.31 -28.91
N ALA A 879 13.42 12.19 -28.22
CA ALA A 879 12.11 11.84 -27.65
C ALA A 879 11.64 12.88 -26.60
N LEU A 880 12.55 13.37 -25.75
CA LEU A 880 12.26 14.44 -24.78
C LEU A 880 11.76 15.71 -25.48
N GLY A 881 12.51 16.22 -26.46
CA GLY A 881 12.13 17.46 -27.15
C GLY A 881 10.83 17.30 -27.95
N ARG A 882 10.58 16.12 -28.52
CA ARG A 882 9.30 15.80 -29.17
C ARG A 882 8.14 15.77 -28.18
N ALA A 883 8.31 15.17 -27.01
CA ALA A 883 7.27 15.13 -25.98
C ALA A 883 6.85 16.55 -25.55
N VAL A 884 7.83 17.43 -25.35
CA VAL A 884 7.60 18.85 -25.02
C VAL A 884 6.81 19.56 -26.13
N LEU A 885 7.21 19.40 -27.40
CA LEU A 885 6.51 20.00 -28.53
C LEU A 885 5.12 19.38 -28.80
N ASN A 886 4.92 18.11 -28.49
CA ASN A 886 3.61 17.46 -28.55
C ASN A 886 2.66 18.03 -27.49
N PHE A 887 3.17 18.28 -26.28
CA PHE A 887 2.38 18.90 -25.22
C PHE A 887 2.09 20.37 -25.51
N ASP A 888 3.04 21.10 -26.09
CA ASP A 888 2.86 22.49 -26.54
C ASP A 888 1.70 22.62 -27.54
N GLU A 889 1.59 21.71 -28.52
CA GLU A 889 0.48 21.68 -29.46
C GLU A 889 -0.88 21.42 -28.76
N LYS A 890 -0.90 20.57 -27.73
CA LYS A 890 -2.10 20.35 -26.90
C LYS A 890 -2.50 21.62 -26.14
N LEU A 891 -1.53 22.34 -25.56
CA LEU A 891 -1.79 23.61 -24.86
C LEU A 891 -2.37 24.66 -25.80
N LYS A 892 -1.81 24.77 -27.01
CA LYS A 892 -2.30 25.67 -28.06
C LYS A 892 -3.76 25.34 -28.44
N GLY A 893 -4.10 24.06 -28.57
CA GLY A 893 -5.47 23.60 -28.82
C GLY A 893 -6.45 23.98 -27.69
N LYS A 894 -6.06 23.80 -26.42
CA LYS A 894 -6.88 24.19 -25.25
C LYS A 894 -7.13 25.71 -25.21
N SER A 895 -6.11 26.53 -25.49
CA SER A 895 -6.24 27.99 -25.54
C SER A 895 -7.14 28.49 -26.68
N ALA A 896 -7.14 27.80 -27.83
CA ALA A 896 -8.02 28.12 -28.95
C ALA A 896 -9.49 27.78 -28.64
N ALA A 897 -9.75 26.65 -27.99
CA ALA A 897 -11.11 26.25 -27.59
C ALA A 897 -11.71 27.25 -26.59
N ASN A 898 -10.94 27.70 -25.58
CA ASN A 898 -11.42 28.66 -24.59
C ASN A 898 -11.75 30.04 -25.18
N LYS A 899 -11.08 30.46 -26.27
CA LYS A 899 -11.38 31.72 -26.98
C LYS A 899 -12.62 31.64 -27.88
N VAL A 900 -13.12 30.45 -28.22
CA VAL A 900 -14.33 30.26 -29.03
C VAL A 900 -15.59 30.25 -28.15
N PHE A 901 -15.45 30.02 -26.84
CA PHE A 901 -16.54 30.01 -25.86
C PHE A 901 -16.62 31.26 -24.97
N SER A 902 -15.76 32.26 -25.22
CA SER A 902 -15.80 33.62 -24.65
C SER A 902 -16.07 34.63 -25.75
#